data_AF-A0A6P4IDD4-F1
#
_entry.id   AF-A0A6P4IDD4-F1
#
_cell.length_a   1.000
_cell.length_b   1.000
_cell.length_c   1.000
_cell.angle_alpha   90.00
_cell.angle_beta   90.00
_cell.angle_gamma   90.00
#
_symmetry.space_group_name_H-M   'P 1'
#
loop_
_entity.id
_entity.type
_entity.pdbx_description
1 polymer ?
#
loop_
_entity_poly.entity_id
_entity_poly.type
_entity_poly.pdbx_seq_one_letter_code
_entity_poly.pdbx_strand_id
1 'polypeptide(L)'
;MKLTEAKKRSLVFCAFSLVILIVCFILIAHYCGFQHEPQAYRVMLVTLLFVVVSHLLFWEPIRFIVLAIDHATWPSVDHPYRSEKGPQPNLFTYLKTRLSCLRSEVIITEEHRNEALNQKYKNISTDLWLYGSSYLALLLTILAMQDQSLYYATNMMGRLFNQDTPTTMGLSNLCLQYETYMFIAITLVEAFNANSSVYGHDGWYAMDQWKMLGAIRLRQLRTVNKKIGLGTPKWDSVTYAPGWKLPYQHLHYTDRFWRVFDPFKPMVVEPTFINGLLLNFRHFGEFMNYPELGGYMALMMRPLESNRMQLKYLDESKWLNRNTAALFIDFSLYNVDANVFAILTLRVENSPFGPQLPHVGVDCVRILALMDFTSWYQRCLMVIYFISVLQFMRVLLENLWYDPAAIRKVWNLVDVFICLLNVFLLILCLLHEILTTGLLMRIQTLTMDQFLETHRLLRLHHIISANMGLLIAITTLRLWKVLQFAFVFQHFAQTLSSAWKGVLSLGVAIVVALMGIGIALAVPNGNNAVAFRHIFHAVTTCLWYSVGFNEKFDTKDLFHGGKLLGMLLFLLMVFIVAIILINVFASVIYDYLRSTRQILREKRKAEKISFWQFLKAEYGETVRRFLKCFFQQKYYRRRHTVAENVAMKLDRQEQKELLRSRGRNYKPKPPLTDEEQHADYLRRVHRSISLEAVLQVQLELLKRYLLGDEYGNVPTPPESDVDSVPVKRRQ
;
A
#
# COMPACT_ATOMS: atom_id res chain seq x y z
N MET A 1 -48.24 -0.70 -21.16
CA MET A 1 -49.01 -0.41 -19.93
C MET A 1 -48.29 -0.82 -18.63
N LYS A 2 -47.45 -1.87 -18.59
CA LYS A 2 -46.65 -2.22 -17.39
C LYS A 2 -45.30 -1.49 -17.27
N LEU A 3 -44.64 -1.09 -18.36
CA LEU A 3 -43.42 -0.26 -18.30
C LEU A 3 -43.69 1.15 -17.72
N THR A 4 -44.92 1.65 -17.89
CA THR A 4 -45.40 2.90 -17.29
C THR A 4 -45.61 2.78 -15.78
N GLU A 5 -45.97 1.61 -15.26
CA GLU A 5 -46.07 1.37 -13.82
C GLU A 5 -44.70 1.15 -13.17
N ALA A 6 -43.80 0.40 -13.83
CA ALA A 6 -42.41 0.25 -13.38
C ALA A 6 -41.64 1.58 -13.43
N LYS A 7 -41.82 2.39 -14.48
CA LYS A 7 -41.32 3.78 -14.53
C LYS A 7 -41.91 4.62 -13.41
N LYS A 8 -43.23 4.57 -13.17
CA LYS A 8 -43.86 5.29 -12.05
C LYS A 8 -43.28 4.89 -10.70
N ARG A 9 -43.12 3.59 -10.40
CA ARG A 9 -42.50 3.12 -9.15
C ARG A 9 -41.05 3.60 -9.02
N SER A 10 -40.24 3.46 -10.07
CA SER A 10 -38.85 3.95 -10.08
C SER A 10 -38.74 5.47 -9.89
N LEU A 11 -39.70 6.23 -10.43
CA LEU A 11 -39.75 7.69 -10.38
C LEU A 11 -40.24 8.18 -9.01
N VAL A 12 -41.17 7.46 -8.37
CA VAL A 12 -41.58 7.69 -6.97
C VAL A 12 -40.41 7.43 -6.02
N PHE A 13 -39.67 6.33 -6.19
CA PHE A 13 -38.48 6.07 -5.38
C PHE A 13 -37.35 7.09 -5.63
N CYS A 14 -37.14 7.51 -6.89
CA CYS A 14 -36.18 8.55 -7.23
C CYS A 14 -36.56 9.89 -6.58
N ALA A 15 -37.85 10.25 -6.60
CA ALA A 15 -38.37 11.42 -5.92
C ALA A 15 -38.16 11.31 -4.39
N PHE A 16 -38.38 10.15 -3.80
CA PHE A 16 -38.16 9.92 -2.36
C PHE A 16 -36.70 10.08 -1.96
N SER A 17 -35.75 9.54 -2.74
CA SER A 17 -34.31 9.77 -2.53
C SER A 17 -33.90 11.24 -2.69
N LEU A 18 -34.51 11.94 -3.65
CA LEU A 18 -34.26 13.37 -3.88
C LEU A 18 -34.80 14.22 -2.71
N VAL A 19 -35.97 13.87 -2.17
CA VAL A 19 -36.55 14.49 -0.99
C VAL A 19 -35.67 14.28 0.24
N ILE A 20 -35.16 13.06 0.48
CA ILE A 20 -34.24 12.79 1.60
C ILE A 20 -32.96 13.62 1.45
N LEU A 21 -32.37 13.67 0.24
CA LEU A 21 -31.18 14.49 -0.03
C LEU A 21 -31.43 15.98 0.23
N ILE A 22 -32.57 16.51 -0.22
CA ILE A 22 -32.97 17.89 -0.01
C ILE A 22 -33.18 18.16 1.49
N VAL A 23 -33.83 17.27 2.23
CA VAL A 23 -34.04 17.40 3.68
C VAL A 23 -32.71 17.39 4.43
N CYS A 24 -31.79 16.49 4.08
CA CYS A 24 -30.43 16.48 4.64
C CYS A 24 -29.69 17.79 4.32
N PHE A 25 -29.82 18.31 3.10
CA PHE A 25 -29.18 19.57 2.68
C PHE A 25 -29.75 20.77 3.46
N ILE A 26 -31.07 20.80 3.67
CA ILE A 26 -31.75 21.85 4.45
C ILE A 26 -31.35 21.77 5.93
N LEU A 27 -31.27 20.57 6.51
CA LEU A 27 -30.81 20.37 7.88
C LEU A 27 -29.34 20.83 8.05
N ILE A 28 -28.47 20.50 7.10
CA ILE A 28 -27.07 20.96 7.10
C ILE A 28 -27.01 22.49 7.01
N ALA A 29 -27.77 23.10 6.10
CA ALA A 29 -27.84 24.56 5.97
C ALA A 29 -28.38 25.24 7.24
N HIS A 30 -29.35 24.63 7.91
CA HIS A 30 -29.97 25.16 9.12
C HIS A 30 -29.05 25.08 10.35
N TYR A 31 -28.37 23.94 10.56
CA TYR A 31 -27.45 23.75 11.69
C TYR A 31 -26.12 24.48 11.51
N CYS A 32 -25.65 24.71 10.28
CA CYS A 32 -24.35 25.34 10.03
C CYS A 32 -24.38 26.88 9.89
N GLY A 33 -25.53 27.49 9.59
CA GLY A 33 -25.64 28.93 9.36
C GLY A 33 -24.91 29.43 8.09
N PHE A 34 -25.26 30.60 7.56
CA PHE A 34 -24.76 31.12 6.26
C PHE A 34 -23.54 32.07 6.37
N GLN A 35 -23.08 32.42 7.57
CA GLN A 35 -21.86 33.19 7.78
C GLN A 35 -20.72 32.23 8.11
N HIS A 36 -19.88 31.90 7.12
CA HIS A 36 -18.87 30.87 7.30
C HIS A 36 -17.49 31.44 7.67
N GLU A 37 -17.01 31.06 8.86
CA GLU A 37 -15.58 30.92 9.13
C GLU A 37 -15.00 29.84 8.19
N PRO A 38 -13.78 29.99 7.64
CA PRO A 38 -13.22 29.06 6.64
C PRO A 38 -13.17 27.59 7.11
N GLN A 39 -13.15 27.35 8.42
CA GLN A 39 -13.24 26.02 9.02
C GLN A 39 -14.65 25.42 8.91
N ALA A 40 -15.70 26.20 9.18
CA ALA A 40 -17.10 25.75 9.10
C ALA A 40 -17.50 25.35 7.66
N TYR A 41 -17.05 26.10 6.66
CA TYR A 41 -17.28 25.77 5.25
C TYR A 41 -16.62 24.44 4.84
N ARG A 42 -15.39 24.18 5.31
CA ARG A 42 -14.67 22.93 5.05
C ARG A 42 -15.38 21.74 5.69
N VAL A 43 -15.84 21.87 6.93
CA VAL A 43 -16.62 20.83 7.63
C VAL A 43 -17.93 20.57 6.89
N MET A 44 -18.64 21.61 6.45
CA MET A 44 -19.88 21.48 5.67
C MET A 44 -19.66 20.72 4.36
N LEU A 45 -18.58 20.99 3.62
CA LEU A 45 -18.30 20.30 2.36
C LEU A 45 -18.00 18.81 2.58
N VAL A 46 -17.30 18.48 3.67
CA VAL A 46 -17.02 17.10 4.06
C VAL A 46 -18.29 16.37 4.50
N THR A 47 -19.17 17.00 5.29
CA THR A 47 -20.45 16.38 5.69
C THR A 47 -21.37 16.15 4.49
N LEU A 48 -21.41 17.09 3.54
CA LEU A 48 -22.19 16.96 2.30
C LEU A 48 -21.68 15.80 1.44
N LEU A 49 -20.36 15.70 1.27
CA LEU A 49 -19.74 14.59 0.57
C LEU A 49 -19.99 13.25 1.28
N PHE A 50 -19.93 13.22 2.61
CA PHE A 50 -20.24 12.04 3.41
C PHE A 50 -21.71 11.60 3.24
N VAL A 51 -22.67 12.53 3.22
CA VAL A 51 -24.09 12.21 2.98
C VAL A 51 -24.29 11.61 1.59
N VAL A 52 -23.66 12.17 0.55
CA VAL A 52 -23.75 11.64 -0.82
C VAL A 52 -23.12 10.25 -0.91
N VAL A 53 -21.94 10.06 -0.31
CA VAL A 53 -21.26 8.76 -0.28
C VAL A 53 -22.08 7.73 0.50
N SER A 54 -22.62 8.10 1.66
CA SER A 54 -23.48 7.23 2.50
C SER A 54 -24.76 6.81 1.76
N HIS A 55 -25.39 7.74 1.03
CA HIS A 55 -26.55 7.43 0.20
C HIS A 55 -26.22 6.39 -0.88
N LEU A 56 -25.08 6.53 -1.56
CA LEU A 56 -24.63 5.59 -2.58
C LEU A 56 -24.22 4.23 -2.01
N LEU A 57 -23.69 4.18 -0.78
CA LEU A 57 -23.17 2.96 -0.16
C LEU A 57 -24.21 2.13 0.57
N PHE A 58 -25.11 2.77 1.31
CA PHE A 58 -26.05 2.06 2.17
C PHE A 58 -27.46 2.08 1.59
N TRP A 59 -27.93 3.25 1.15
CA TRP A 59 -29.33 3.41 0.77
C TRP A 59 -29.66 2.75 -0.56
N GLU A 60 -28.76 2.84 -1.55
CA GLU A 60 -28.95 2.16 -2.84
C GLU A 60 -28.99 0.62 -2.70
N PRO A 61 -28.06 -0.05 -1.99
CA PRO A 61 -28.17 -1.50 -1.75
C PRO A 61 -29.41 -1.90 -0.97
N ILE A 62 -29.81 -1.15 0.06
CA ILE A 62 -31.05 -1.40 0.80
C ILE A 62 -32.25 -1.31 -0.14
N ARG A 63 -32.30 -0.28 -1.00
CA ARG A 63 -33.34 -0.14 -2.03
C ARG A 63 -33.35 -1.34 -2.98
N PHE A 64 -32.19 -1.81 -3.44
CA PHE A 64 -32.10 -3.00 -4.29
C PHE A 64 -32.55 -4.27 -3.57
N ILE A 65 -32.21 -4.44 -2.29
CA ILE A 65 -32.65 -5.57 -1.47
C ILE A 65 -34.17 -5.54 -1.29
N VAL A 66 -34.75 -4.37 -0.98
CA VAL A 66 -36.20 -4.21 -0.86
C VAL A 66 -36.89 -4.52 -2.19
N LEU A 67 -36.35 -4.05 -3.32
CA LEU A 67 -36.87 -4.36 -4.65
C LEU A 67 -36.75 -5.85 -4.99
N ALA A 68 -35.64 -6.49 -4.59
CA ALA A 68 -35.44 -7.93 -4.79
C ALA A 68 -36.40 -8.76 -3.93
N ILE A 69 -36.64 -8.35 -2.68
CA ILE A 69 -37.61 -8.99 -1.78
C ILE A 69 -39.03 -8.81 -2.34
N ASP A 70 -39.42 -7.61 -2.78
CA ASP A 70 -40.73 -7.34 -3.41
C ASP A 70 -40.92 -8.24 -4.65
N HIS A 71 -39.91 -8.33 -5.51
CA HIS A 71 -39.95 -9.14 -6.72
C HIS A 71 -39.92 -10.65 -6.47
N ALA A 72 -39.28 -11.10 -5.38
CA ALA A 72 -39.25 -12.51 -4.98
C ALA A 72 -40.54 -12.94 -4.27
N THR A 73 -41.13 -12.05 -3.48
CA THR A 73 -42.39 -12.31 -2.76
C THR A 73 -43.61 -12.22 -3.66
N TRP A 74 -43.56 -11.38 -4.70
CA TRP A 74 -44.63 -11.22 -5.68
C TRP A 74 -44.09 -11.47 -7.11
N PRO A 75 -43.81 -12.73 -7.48
CA PRO A 75 -43.27 -13.04 -8.81
C PRO A 75 -44.31 -12.67 -9.87
N SER A 76 -44.05 -11.58 -10.60
CA SER A 76 -44.82 -11.26 -11.80
C SER A 76 -44.50 -12.31 -12.86
N VAL A 77 -45.53 -12.95 -13.43
CA VAL A 77 -45.37 -13.90 -14.55
C VAL A 77 -44.58 -13.22 -15.68
N ASP A 78 -43.34 -13.67 -15.90
CA ASP A 78 -42.52 -13.23 -17.02
C ASP A 78 -43.17 -13.68 -18.32
N HIS A 79 -43.88 -12.77 -18.97
CA HIS A 79 -44.33 -13.01 -20.34
C HIS A 79 -43.09 -13.05 -21.25
N PRO A 80 -43.03 -13.98 -22.22
CA PRO A 80 -41.92 -14.06 -23.16
C PRO A 80 -41.71 -12.69 -23.79
N TYR A 81 -40.45 -12.26 -23.84
CA TYR A 81 -40.01 -10.96 -24.34
C TYR A 81 -40.76 -10.60 -25.63
N ARG A 82 -41.79 -9.75 -25.49
CA ARG A 82 -42.55 -9.24 -26.63
C ARG A 82 -41.86 -7.94 -26.99
N SER A 83 -41.14 -7.92 -28.12
CA SER A 83 -40.53 -6.70 -28.65
C SER A 83 -41.54 -5.56 -28.52
N GLU A 84 -41.21 -4.51 -27.77
CA GLU A 84 -42.09 -3.36 -27.65
C GLU A 84 -42.43 -2.89 -29.07
N LYS A 85 -43.71 -2.88 -29.43
CA LYS A 85 -44.19 -2.06 -30.54
C LYS A 85 -44.07 -0.61 -30.09
N GLY A 86 -42.85 -0.10 -30.09
CA GLY A 86 -42.60 1.33 -30.08
C GLY A 86 -43.27 1.98 -31.30
N PRO A 87 -43.32 3.31 -31.37
CA PRO A 87 -43.72 3.99 -32.60
C PRO A 87 -42.94 3.36 -33.76
N GLN A 88 -43.61 3.03 -34.87
CA GLN A 88 -42.96 2.38 -36.01
C GLN A 88 -41.63 3.09 -36.27
N PRO A 89 -40.49 2.38 -36.28
CA PRO A 89 -39.22 3.05 -36.45
C PRO A 89 -39.29 3.79 -37.79
N ASN A 90 -39.12 5.11 -37.76
CA ASN A 90 -38.91 5.89 -38.99
C ASN A 90 -37.90 5.10 -39.83
N LEU A 91 -38.20 4.85 -41.10
CA LEU A 91 -37.40 3.98 -41.95
C LEU A 91 -35.94 4.46 -42.03
N PHE A 92 -35.72 5.76 -41.92
CA PHE A 92 -34.39 6.37 -41.72
C PHE A 92 -33.66 5.89 -40.46
N THR A 93 -34.34 5.75 -39.33
CA THR A 93 -33.78 5.24 -38.07
C THR A 93 -33.40 3.77 -38.22
N TYR A 94 -34.21 2.97 -38.91
CA TYR A 94 -33.88 1.58 -39.24
C TYR A 94 -32.65 1.49 -40.16
N LEU A 95 -32.60 2.28 -41.25
CA LEU A 95 -31.46 2.28 -42.16
C LEU A 95 -30.18 2.80 -41.47
N LYS A 96 -30.28 3.80 -40.59
CA LYS A 96 -29.15 4.30 -39.78
C LYS A 96 -28.63 3.25 -38.80
N THR A 97 -29.52 2.54 -38.11
CA THR A 97 -29.14 1.45 -37.19
C THR A 97 -28.54 0.27 -37.95
N ARG A 98 -29.12 -0.11 -39.09
CA ARG A 98 -28.56 -1.13 -40.00
C ARG A 98 -27.17 -0.76 -40.52
N LEU A 99 -26.99 0.49 -40.96
CA LEU A 99 -25.69 1.01 -41.40
C LEU A 99 -24.66 1.00 -40.27
N SER A 100 -25.07 1.31 -39.05
CA SER A 100 -24.21 1.21 -37.87
C SER A 100 -23.79 -0.25 -37.61
N CYS A 101 -24.73 -1.20 -37.71
CA CYS A 101 -24.45 -2.62 -37.54
C CYS A 101 -23.46 -3.13 -38.61
N LEU A 102 -23.72 -2.86 -39.89
CA LEU A 102 -22.82 -3.28 -40.99
C LEU A 102 -21.42 -2.65 -40.87
N ARG A 103 -21.33 -1.38 -40.44
CA ARG A 103 -20.04 -0.75 -40.16
C ARG A 103 -19.29 -1.42 -39.01
N SER A 104 -20.00 -1.85 -37.97
CA SER A 104 -19.39 -2.61 -36.87
C SER A 104 -18.91 -3.99 -37.34
N GLU A 105 -19.66 -4.66 -38.22
CA GLU A 105 -19.30 -5.96 -38.79
C GLU A 105 -18.01 -5.90 -39.62
N VAL A 106 -17.80 -4.83 -40.39
CA VAL A 106 -16.53 -4.60 -41.13
C VAL A 106 -15.32 -4.48 -40.18
N ILE A 107 -15.54 -3.96 -38.97
CA ILE A 107 -14.48 -3.75 -37.96
C ILE A 107 -14.20 -5.04 -37.19
N ILE A 108 -15.24 -5.85 -36.94
CA ILE A 108 -15.17 -7.12 -36.21
C ILE A 108 -14.52 -8.18 -37.11
N THR A 109 -13.36 -8.71 -36.71
CA THR A 109 -12.73 -9.83 -37.42
C THR A 109 -13.46 -11.14 -37.11
N GLU A 110 -13.46 -12.11 -38.02
CA GLU A 110 -14.01 -13.46 -37.75
C GLU A 110 -13.41 -14.10 -36.49
N GLU A 111 -12.15 -13.79 -36.23
CA GLU A 111 -11.41 -14.24 -35.06
C GLU A 111 -12.11 -13.77 -33.76
N HIS A 112 -12.86 -12.64 -33.79
CA HIS A 112 -13.57 -12.03 -32.65
C HIS A 112 -14.93 -12.68 -32.40
N ARG A 113 -15.32 -13.67 -33.19
CA ARG A 113 -16.52 -14.49 -32.92
C ARG A 113 -16.29 -15.55 -31.84
N ASN A 114 -15.06 -15.73 -31.36
CA ASN A 114 -14.74 -16.61 -30.24
C ASN A 114 -15.27 -16.04 -28.91
N GLU A 115 -16.50 -16.38 -28.55
CA GLU A 115 -17.19 -15.82 -27.38
C GLU A 115 -16.44 -16.10 -26.06
N ALA A 116 -15.95 -17.33 -25.86
CA ALA A 116 -15.21 -17.69 -24.65
C ALA A 116 -13.92 -16.86 -24.46
N LEU A 117 -13.22 -16.53 -25.56
CA LEU A 117 -12.01 -15.71 -25.52
C LEU A 117 -12.35 -14.24 -25.24
N ASN A 118 -13.44 -13.75 -25.84
CA ASN A 118 -13.93 -12.39 -25.60
C ASN A 118 -14.39 -12.19 -24.15
N GLN A 119 -15.13 -13.14 -23.58
CA GLN A 119 -15.54 -13.10 -22.17
C GLN A 119 -14.31 -13.07 -21.25
N LYS A 120 -13.29 -13.88 -21.52
CA LYS A 120 -12.01 -13.85 -20.79
C LYS A 120 -11.33 -12.48 -20.87
N TYR A 121 -11.24 -11.87 -22.05
CA TYR A 121 -10.63 -10.55 -22.22
C TYR A 121 -11.45 -9.42 -21.58
N LYS A 122 -12.78 -9.53 -21.61
CA LYS A 122 -13.68 -8.59 -20.92
C LYS A 122 -13.50 -8.64 -19.40
N ASN A 123 -13.41 -9.84 -18.82
CA ASN A 123 -13.12 -9.97 -17.39
C ASN A 123 -11.76 -9.38 -17.03
N ILE A 124 -10.76 -9.56 -17.90
CA ILE A 124 -9.43 -8.95 -17.70
C ILE A 124 -9.49 -7.42 -17.82
N SER A 125 -10.29 -6.84 -18.71
CA SER A 125 -10.41 -5.39 -18.84
C SER A 125 -11.14 -4.76 -17.64
N THR A 126 -12.19 -5.41 -17.15
CA THR A 126 -12.90 -4.97 -15.92
C THR A 126 -12.00 -5.09 -14.70
N ASP A 127 -11.25 -6.19 -14.58
CA ASP A 127 -10.25 -6.37 -13.53
C ASP A 127 -9.15 -5.29 -13.62
N LEU A 128 -8.62 -5.03 -14.82
CA LEU A 128 -7.58 -4.01 -15.00
C LEU A 128 -8.05 -2.62 -14.56
N TRP A 129 -9.29 -2.25 -14.87
CA TRP A 129 -9.84 -0.99 -14.42
C TRP A 129 -9.98 -0.93 -12.90
N LEU A 130 -10.54 -1.97 -12.28
CA LEU A 130 -10.82 -2.00 -10.84
C LEU A 130 -9.53 -2.11 -9.99
N TYR A 131 -8.69 -3.09 -10.27
CA TYR A 131 -7.44 -3.32 -9.54
C TYR A 131 -6.37 -2.28 -9.90
N GLY A 132 -6.31 -1.83 -11.16
CA GLY A 132 -5.37 -0.81 -11.59
C GLY A 132 -5.66 0.57 -10.98
N SER A 133 -6.94 0.97 -10.95
CA SER A 133 -7.34 2.24 -10.32
C SER A 133 -7.17 2.23 -8.80
N SER A 134 -7.50 1.12 -8.12
CA SER A 134 -7.30 0.97 -6.67
C SER A 134 -5.82 0.96 -6.28
N TYR A 135 -4.97 0.26 -7.02
CA TYR A 135 -3.53 0.31 -6.83
C TYR A 135 -2.97 1.73 -6.99
N LEU A 136 -3.38 2.44 -8.05
CA LEU A 136 -2.93 3.80 -8.31
C LEU A 136 -3.42 4.76 -7.20
N ALA A 137 -4.68 4.62 -6.75
CA ALA A 137 -5.22 5.41 -5.64
C ALA A 137 -4.49 5.15 -4.32
N LEU A 138 -4.14 3.89 -4.02
CA LEU A 138 -3.35 3.51 -2.85
C LEU A 138 -1.94 4.11 -2.92
N LEU A 139 -1.26 3.94 -4.06
CA LEU A 139 0.09 4.43 -4.29
C LEU A 139 0.16 5.95 -4.14
N LEU A 140 -0.78 6.67 -4.78
CA LEU A 140 -0.87 8.11 -4.67
C LEU A 140 -1.15 8.56 -3.24
N THR A 141 -2.04 7.88 -2.51
CA THR A 141 -2.32 8.18 -1.10
C THR A 141 -1.08 8.02 -0.23
N ILE A 142 -0.34 6.90 -0.36
CA ILE A 142 0.88 6.66 0.41
C ILE A 142 1.94 7.73 0.09
N LEU A 143 2.14 8.05 -1.20
CA LEU A 143 3.12 9.04 -1.61
C LEU A 143 2.77 10.46 -1.12
N ALA A 144 1.47 10.78 -1.04
CA ALA A 144 1.01 12.05 -0.51
C ALA A 144 1.10 12.15 1.03
N MET A 145 1.03 11.02 1.74
CA MET A 145 1.14 10.96 3.20
C MET A 145 2.59 10.89 3.70
N GLN A 146 3.49 10.30 2.92
CA GLN A 146 4.89 10.12 3.32
C GLN A 146 5.68 11.43 3.25
N ASP A 147 6.28 11.84 4.35
CA ASP A 147 7.15 13.00 4.41
C ASP A 147 8.62 12.59 4.55
N GLN A 148 9.49 13.15 3.71
CA GLN A 148 10.94 12.91 3.72
C GLN A 148 11.63 13.59 4.91
N SER A 149 11.06 14.68 5.44
CA SER A 149 11.63 15.44 6.56
C SER A 149 11.76 14.61 7.84
N LEU A 150 10.87 13.63 8.05
CA LEU A 150 10.90 12.72 9.20
C LEU A 150 12.18 11.89 9.25
N TYR A 151 12.68 11.45 8.09
CA TYR A 151 13.94 10.71 8.00
C TYR A 151 15.12 11.57 8.44
N TYR A 152 15.21 12.81 7.93
CA TYR A 152 16.29 13.72 8.29
C TYR A 152 16.23 14.09 9.77
N ALA A 153 15.04 14.36 10.32
CA ALA A 153 14.87 14.63 11.74
C ALA A 153 15.33 13.45 12.61
N THR A 154 14.96 12.22 12.24
CA THR A 154 15.35 11.00 12.97
C THR A 154 16.87 10.80 12.95
N ASN A 155 17.49 10.90 11.77
CA ASN A 155 18.93 10.73 11.62
C ASN A 155 19.73 11.82 12.35
N MET A 156 19.26 13.08 12.27
CA MET A 156 19.90 14.21 12.95
C MET A 156 19.85 14.03 14.48
N MET A 157 18.66 13.72 15.01
CA MET A 157 18.46 13.51 16.44
C MET A 157 19.22 12.27 16.94
N GLY A 158 19.25 11.19 16.14
CA GLY A 158 20.06 10.00 16.44
C GLY A 158 21.57 10.29 16.49
N ARG A 159 22.09 11.10 15.56
CA ARG A 159 23.51 11.50 15.58
C ARG A 159 23.84 12.38 16.78
N LEU A 160 22.97 13.33 17.10
CA LEU A 160 23.19 14.29 18.19
C LEU A 160 23.32 13.61 19.56
N PHE A 161 22.51 12.58 19.83
CA PHE A 161 22.60 11.84 21.10
C PHE A 161 23.64 10.73 21.07
N ASN A 162 24.06 10.26 19.89
CA ASN A 162 25.05 9.20 19.78
C ASN A 162 26.50 9.73 19.81
N GLN A 163 26.76 10.87 19.16
CA GLN A 163 28.09 11.45 19.00
C GLN A 163 28.33 12.59 20.00
N ASP A 164 29.60 12.81 20.38
CA ASP A 164 29.99 13.94 21.22
C ASP A 164 29.86 15.26 20.44
N THR A 165 29.43 16.30 21.16
CA THR A 165 29.50 17.69 20.69
C THR A 165 30.39 18.51 21.64
N PRO A 166 30.80 19.74 21.28
CA PRO A 166 31.68 20.54 22.13
C PRO A 166 31.12 20.81 23.54
N THR A 167 29.79 20.75 23.69
CA THR A 167 29.07 21.07 24.93
C THR A 167 28.33 19.88 25.52
N THR A 168 28.21 18.76 24.80
CA THR A 168 27.51 17.56 25.29
C THR A 168 28.26 16.27 25.01
N MET A 169 28.09 15.31 25.91
CA MET A 169 28.66 13.97 25.80
C MET A 169 27.72 13.05 25.01
N GLY A 170 28.23 12.37 24.00
CA GLY A 170 27.49 11.37 23.24
C GLY A 170 27.35 10.06 24.00
N LEU A 171 26.27 9.32 23.72
CA LEU A 171 26.03 8.02 24.35
C LEU A 171 27.07 6.97 23.94
N SER A 172 27.67 7.07 22.74
CA SER A 172 28.62 6.06 22.22
C SER A 172 29.89 5.90 23.04
N ASN A 173 30.29 6.94 23.78
CA ASN A 173 31.51 6.94 24.60
C ASN A 173 31.28 6.39 26.01
N LEU A 174 30.04 6.02 26.36
CA LEU A 174 29.74 5.44 27.68
C LEU A 174 30.26 4.01 27.78
N CYS A 175 31.22 3.81 28.68
CA CYS A 175 31.72 2.49 29.05
C CYS A 175 31.54 2.22 30.55
N LEU A 176 31.63 3.27 31.39
CA LEU A 176 31.63 3.15 32.84
C LEU A 176 30.39 3.79 33.48
N GLN A 177 29.96 3.23 34.62
CA GLN A 177 28.74 3.66 35.29
C GLN A 177 28.75 5.15 35.72
N TYR A 178 29.90 5.70 36.12
CA TYR A 178 29.98 7.12 36.49
C TYR A 178 29.77 8.03 35.26
N GLU A 179 30.15 7.58 34.07
CA GLU A 179 29.97 8.32 32.82
C GLU A 179 28.49 8.43 32.47
N THR A 180 27.67 7.43 32.85
CA THR A 180 26.20 7.54 32.70
C THR A 180 25.65 8.72 33.49
N TYR A 181 26.07 8.92 34.74
CA TYR A 181 25.63 10.07 35.55
C TYR A 181 26.15 11.40 34.98
N MET A 182 27.39 11.42 34.48
CA MET A 182 27.95 12.60 33.80
C MET A 182 27.19 12.94 32.51
N PHE A 183 26.84 11.93 31.71
CA PHE A 183 26.01 12.10 30.54
C PHE A 183 24.66 12.71 30.91
N ILE A 184 23.95 12.14 31.89
CA ILE A 184 22.66 12.68 32.34
C ILE A 184 22.81 14.13 32.80
N ALA A 185 23.84 14.45 33.60
CA ALA A 185 24.09 15.81 34.07
C ALA A 185 24.31 16.79 32.90
N ILE A 186 25.26 16.49 32.02
CA ILE A 186 25.68 17.43 30.97
C ILE A 186 24.63 17.51 29.86
N THR A 187 24.15 16.37 29.34
CA THR A 187 23.34 16.33 28.11
C THR A 187 21.84 16.43 28.34
N LEU A 188 21.34 15.92 29.47
CA LEU A 188 19.91 15.90 29.77
C LEU A 188 19.51 17.02 30.75
N VAL A 189 20.40 17.45 31.63
CA VAL A 189 20.11 18.50 32.63
C VAL A 189 20.62 19.86 32.19
N GLU A 190 21.93 20.01 31.95
CA GLU A 190 22.54 21.31 31.63
C GLU A 190 22.19 21.78 30.23
N ALA A 191 22.32 20.92 29.24
CA ALA A 191 22.01 21.22 27.85
C ALA A 191 20.56 21.66 27.60
N PHE A 192 19.58 21.07 28.30
CA PHE A 192 18.16 21.45 28.17
C PHE A 192 17.78 22.72 28.95
N ASN A 193 18.64 23.16 29.88
CA ASN A 193 18.44 24.35 30.70
C ASN A 193 19.55 25.39 30.46
N ALA A 194 20.14 25.43 29.27
CA ALA A 194 21.21 26.35 28.94
C ALA A 194 20.74 27.80 29.14
N ASN A 195 21.53 28.60 29.86
CA ASN A 195 21.16 29.88 30.48
C ASN A 195 20.25 30.79 29.63
N SER A 196 19.08 31.11 30.18
CA SER A 196 18.11 32.09 29.66
C SER A 196 18.65 33.52 29.60
N SER A 197 19.78 33.81 30.27
CA SER A 197 20.33 35.17 30.39
C SER A 197 21.01 35.69 29.11
N VAL A 198 21.39 34.82 28.17
CA VAL A 198 22.09 35.23 26.93
C VAL A 198 21.11 35.38 25.76
N TYR A 199 20.07 34.54 25.71
CA TYR A 199 19.13 34.48 24.58
C TYR A 199 17.72 34.93 24.94
N GLY A 200 17.42 35.19 26.22
CA GLY A 200 16.13 35.71 26.68
C GLY A 200 14.98 34.71 26.67
N HIS A 201 15.24 33.42 26.43
CA HIS A 201 14.24 32.36 26.34
C HIS A 201 14.80 31.06 26.95
N ASP A 202 13.97 30.28 27.63
CA ASP A 202 14.33 28.92 28.08
C ASP A 202 14.31 27.97 26.86
N GLY A 203 15.45 27.36 26.53
CA GLY A 203 15.60 26.54 25.33
C GLY A 203 16.70 25.48 25.45
N TRP A 204 16.62 24.47 24.59
CA TRP A 204 17.65 23.43 24.48
C TRP A 204 18.81 23.95 23.64
N TYR A 205 20.05 23.85 24.16
CA TYR A 205 21.24 24.44 23.52
C TYR A 205 21.46 24.04 22.06
N ALA A 206 21.04 22.84 21.67
CA ALA A 206 21.30 22.31 20.33
C ALA A 206 20.36 22.94 19.29
N MET A 207 19.07 23.07 19.65
CA MET A 207 18.01 23.48 18.73
C MET A 207 16.82 24.08 19.47
N ASP A 208 16.59 25.37 19.26
CA ASP A 208 15.47 26.10 19.88
C ASP A 208 14.08 25.65 19.39
N GLN A 209 14.02 25.06 18.20
CA GLN A 209 12.77 24.59 17.58
C GLN A 209 12.15 23.38 18.31
N TRP A 210 12.96 22.61 19.04
CA TRP A 210 12.53 21.40 19.73
C TRP A 210 12.26 21.70 21.20
N LYS A 211 11.03 21.47 21.63
CA LYS A 211 10.62 21.65 23.03
C LYS A 211 10.40 20.32 23.71
N MET A 212 10.94 20.17 24.91
CA MET A 212 10.73 18.95 25.71
C MET A 212 9.32 18.92 26.30
N LEU A 213 8.59 17.84 26.00
CA LEU A 213 7.25 17.57 26.51
C LEU A 213 7.33 16.67 27.76
N GLY A 214 6.80 17.17 28.88
CA GLY A 214 6.82 16.49 30.16
C GLY A 214 8.20 16.43 30.82
N ALA A 215 8.38 15.45 31.70
CA ALA A 215 9.63 15.13 32.39
C ALA A 215 10.41 14.00 31.70
N ILE A 216 11.73 13.94 31.92
CA ILE A 216 12.55 12.80 31.50
C ILE A 216 12.32 11.64 32.47
N ARG A 217 12.08 10.44 31.95
CA ARG A 217 11.89 9.22 32.74
C ARG A 217 13.16 8.39 32.75
N LEU A 218 13.74 8.21 33.93
CA LEU A 218 14.79 7.24 34.18
C LEU A 218 14.15 5.96 34.69
N ARG A 219 14.21 4.88 33.91
CA ARG A 219 13.66 3.58 34.25
C ARG A 219 14.76 2.54 34.36
N GLN A 220 14.91 1.97 35.55
CA GLN A 220 15.94 1.01 35.87
C GLN A 220 15.35 -0.39 35.99
N LEU A 221 15.94 -1.35 35.27
CA LEU A 221 15.65 -2.76 35.44
C LEU A 221 16.76 -3.45 36.24
N ARG A 222 16.34 -4.19 37.25
CA ARG A 222 17.22 -4.85 38.21
C ARG A 222 16.92 -6.34 38.26
N THR A 223 17.96 -7.16 38.31
CA THR A 223 17.82 -8.60 38.49
C THR A 223 17.78 -8.94 39.97
N VAL A 224 16.94 -9.91 40.36
CA VAL A 224 16.87 -10.40 41.74
C VAL A 224 18.19 -11.08 42.13
N ASN A 225 18.76 -11.86 41.21
CA ASN A 225 20.05 -12.51 41.36
C ASN A 225 20.90 -12.22 40.12
N LYS A 226 22.18 -11.89 40.31
CA LYS A 226 23.12 -11.69 39.21
C LYS A 226 23.54 -12.99 38.53
N LYS A 227 23.59 -14.09 39.29
CA LYS A 227 24.06 -15.39 38.83
C LYS A 227 22.90 -16.18 38.23
N ILE A 228 22.50 -15.82 37.02
CA ILE A 228 21.35 -16.42 36.33
C ILE A 228 21.77 -17.65 35.50
N GLY A 229 23.05 -17.79 35.16
CA GLY A 229 23.54 -18.86 34.29
C GLY A 229 22.85 -18.83 32.93
N LEU A 230 22.39 -19.99 32.45
CA LEU A 230 21.60 -20.15 31.21
C LEU A 230 20.10 -19.90 31.40
N GLY A 231 19.64 -19.59 32.62
CA GLY A 231 18.22 -19.38 32.93
C GLY A 231 17.68 -18.04 32.43
N THR A 232 16.37 -17.83 32.56
CA THR A 232 15.75 -16.53 32.27
C THR A 232 15.92 -15.57 33.47
N PRO A 233 16.23 -14.28 33.23
CA PRO A 233 16.36 -13.30 34.31
C PRO A 233 15.01 -13.10 35.02
N LYS A 234 15.03 -13.16 36.36
CA LYS A 234 13.91 -12.72 37.19
C LYS A 234 14.12 -11.26 37.59
N TRP A 235 13.14 -10.42 37.29
CA TRP A 235 13.18 -8.98 37.57
C TRP A 235 12.71 -8.69 38.99
N ASP A 236 13.38 -7.74 39.63
CA ASP A 236 13.06 -7.32 41.00
C ASP A 236 11.82 -6.42 41.04
N SER A 237 10.96 -6.66 42.03
CA SER A 237 9.70 -5.94 42.24
C SER A 237 9.46 -5.59 43.71
N VAL A 238 10.49 -5.70 44.56
CA VAL A 238 10.38 -5.41 46.00
C VAL A 238 10.54 -3.91 46.24
N THR A 239 9.84 -3.37 47.23
CA THR A 239 10.03 -1.98 47.66
C THR A 239 11.22 -1.88 48.61
N TYR A 240 12.16 -0.98 48.32
CA TYR A 240 13.38 -0.81 49.12
C TYR A 240 13.44 0.56 49.81
N ALA A 241 14.26 0.66 50.84
CA ALA A 241 14.77 1.94 51.33
C ALA A 241 15.91 2.45 50.42
N PRO A 242 16.26 3.75 50.48
CA PRO A 242 17.39 4.29 49.74
C PRO A 242 18.68 3.50 49.95
N GLY A 243 19.43 3.28 48.86
CA GLY A 243 20.58 2.38 48.88
C GLY A 243 20.27 0.90 48.71
N TRP A 244 19.05 0.55 48.29
CA TRP A 244 18.60 -0.85 48.10
C TRP A 244 18.67 -1.69 49.37
N LYS A 245 18.34 -1.08 50.52
CA LYS A 245 18.39 -1.73 51.83
C LYS A 245 17.00 -2.22 52.25
N LEU A 246 16.97 -3.33 52.98
CA LEU A 246 15.82 -3.86 53.72
C LEU A 246 16.21 -3.91 55.21
N PRO A 247 15.31 -3.62 56.17
CA PRO A 247 13.91 -3.18 56.03
C PRO A 247 13.76 -1.68 55.71
N TYR A 248 12.52 -1.23 55.46
CA TYR A 248 12.18 0.18 55.27
C TYR A 248 12.55 1.00 56.52
N GLN A 249 13.39 2.03 56.37
CA GLN A 249 13.83 2.88 57.49
C GLN A 249 13.14 4.26 57.43
N HIS A 250 12.74 4.77 58.59
CA HIS A 250 12.28 6.15 58.72
C HIS A 250 13.49 7.10 58.68
N LEU A 251 13.56 7.92 57.64
CA LEU A 251 14.61 8.94 57.49
C LEU A 251 14.20 10.23 58.21
N HIS A 252 15.19 10.91 58.80
CA HIS A 252 15.04 12.20 59.45
C HIS A 252 14.64 13.28 58.44
N TYR A 253 13.89 14.31 58.87
CA TYR A 253 13.33 15.33 57.95
C TYR A 253 14.39 16.07 57.13
N THR A 254 15.57 16.33 57.71
CA THR A 254 16.70 16.99 57.05
C THR A 254 17.28 16.19 55.88
N ASP A 255 17.14 14.87 55.92
CA ASP A 255 17.69 13.96 54.92
C ASP A 255 16.63 13.62 53.85
N ARG A 256 15.45 14.24 53.93
CA ARG A 256 14.36 14.04 52.97
C ARG A 256 14.47 15.01 51.81
N PHE A 257 15.01 14.53 50.71
CA PHE A 257 14.71 15.10 49.41
C PHE A 257 13.23 14.90 49.05
N TRP A 258 12.58 15.84 48.37
CA TRP A 258 11.18 15.66 48.01
C TRP A 258 11.06 14.44 47.05
N ARG A 259 10.26 13.43 47.43
CA ARG A 259 10.15 12.09 46.79
C ARG A 259 11.32 11.10 47.00
N VAL A 260 11.94 11.10 48.19
CA VAL A 260 13.01 10.15 48.61
C VAL A 260 12.81 8.68 48.17
N PHE A 261 11.59 8.16 48.34
CA PHE A 261 11.29 6.73 48.20
C PHE A 261 10.79 6.32 46.83
N ASP A 262 10.38 7.27 45.98
CA ASP A 262 9.76 6.94 44.69
C ASP A 262 10.73 6.20 43.75
N PRO A 263 12.03 6.55 43.66
CA PRO A 263 13.02 5.79 42.88
C PRO A 263 13.24 4.34 43.36
N PHE A 264 12.86 4.02 44.60
CA PHE A 264 13.06 2.70 45.23
C PHE A 264 11.77 1.90 45.34
N LYS A 265 10.66 2.43 44.80
CA LYS A 265 9.40 1.72 44.65
C LYS A 265 9.29 1.14 43.23
N PRO A 266 8.79 -0.09 43.09
CA PRO A 266 8.53 -0.65 41.76
C PRO A 266 7.44 0.19 41.05
N MET A 267 7.59 0.34 39.74
CA MET A 267 6.59 0.97 38.89
C MET A 267 5.29 0.17 38.94
N VAL A 268 4.20 0.83 39.32
CA VAL A 268 2.85 0.25 39.26
C VAL A 268 2.26 0.59 37.90
N VAL A 269 1.91 -0.42 37.11
CA VAL A 269 1.21 -0.23 35.84
C VAL A 269 -0.20 -0.76 35.96
N GLU A 270 -1.19 0.09 35.69
CA GLU A 270 -2.59 -0.32 35.65
C GLU A 270 -2.82 -1.29 34.46
N PRO A 271 -3.34 -2.50 34.72
CA PRO A 271 -3.60 -3.48 33.68
C PRO A 271 -4.85 -3.09 32.89
N THR A 272 -4.70 -2.21 31.91
CA THR A 272 -5.75 -1.93 30.93
C THR A 272 -5.55 -2.79 29.68
N PHE A 273 -6.63 -3.12 28.96
CA PHE A 273 -6.55 -3.87 27.70
C PHE A 273 -5.59 -3.21 26.70
N ILE A 274 -5.64 -1.88 26.60
CA ILE A 274 -4.75 -1.10 25.73
C ILE A 274 -3.29 -1.20 26.20
N ASN A 275 -3.02 -1.23 27.51
CA ASN A 275 -1.65 -1.44 27.98
C ASN A 275 -1.16 -2.87 27.71
N GLY A 276 -2.04 -3.87 27.77
CA GLY A 276 -1.72 -5.25 27.41
C GLY A 276 -1.44 -5.46 25.91
N LEU A 277 -2.15 -4.75 25.03
CA LEU A 277 -1.95 -4.79 23.58
C LEU A 277 -0.79 -3.89 23.12
N LEU A 278 -0.82 -2.66 23.64
CA LEU A 278 0.09 -1.52 23.51
C LEU A 278 1.50 -1.81 24.00
N LEU A 279 1.63 -2.03 25.32
CA LEU A 279 2.88 -1.92 26.09
C LEU A 279 3.50 -3.27 26.49
N ASN A 280 2.87 -4.40 26.17
CA ASN A 280 3.37 -5.73 26.53
C ASN A 280 4.46 -6.25 25.58
N PHE A 281 5.53 -5.49 25.44
CA PHE A 281 6.65 -5.85 24.59
C PHE A 281 7.95 -5.94 25.40
N ARG A 282 8.92 -6.64 24.82
CA ARG A 282 10.27 -6.72 25.35
C ARG A 282 11.18 -5.88 24.48
N HIS A 283 11.95 -4.99 25.09
CA HIS A 283 13.05 -4.34 24.40
C HIS A 283 14.15 -5.38 24.15
N PHE A 284 14.46 -5.61 22.87
CA PHE A 284 15.54 -6.50 22.46
C PHE A 284 16.88 -5.81 22.73
N GLY A 285 17.56 -6.26 23.76
CA GLY A 285 18.90 -5.82 24.11
C GLY A 285 20.00 -6.56 23.37
N GLU A 286 21.23 -6.11 23.56
CA GLU A 286 22.41 -6.78 23.02
C GLU A 286 22.67 -8.10 23.77
N PHE A 287 22.44 -8.11 25.09
CA PHE A 287 22.61 -9.30 25.94
C PHE A 287 21.30 -9.97 26.35
N MET A 288 20.29 -9.18 26.74
CA MET A 288 19.05 -9.70 27.32
C MET A 288 17.83 -8.99 26.75
N ASN A 289 16.67 -9.64 26.85
CA ASN A 289 15.39 -9.04 26.50
C ASN A 289 14.74 -8.46 27.76
N TYR A 290 14.46 -7.17 27.73
CA TYR A 290 14.00 -6.40 28.88
C TYR A 290 12.49 -6.14 28.79
N PRO A 291 11.69 -6.43 29.84
CA PRO A 291 10.29 -6.04 29.84
C PRO A 291 10.15 -4.51 29.89
N GLU A 292 9.17 -3.99 29.15
CA GLU A 292 8.83 -2.57 29.20
C GLU A 292 8.00 -2.24 30.45
N LEU A 293 7.08 -3.14 30.80
CA LEU A 293 6.23 -3.06 31.99
C LEU A 293 6.97 -3.59 33.22
N GLY A 294 7.69 -2.70 33.91
CA GLY A 294 8.33 -3.03 35.18
C GLY A 294 9.64 -2.28 35.43
N GLY A 295 10.21 -2.53 36.61
CA GLY A 295 11.41 -1.86 37.09
C GLY A 295 11.09 -0.70 38.03
N TYR A 296 12.12 0.08 38.32
CA TYR A 296 12.07 1.24 39.21
C TYR A 296 12.14 2.51 38.39
N MET A 297 11.39 3.54 38.77
CA MET A 297 11.28 4.78 37.99
C MET A 297 11.68 5.99 38.83
N ALA A 298 12.52 6.84 38.25
CA ALA A 298 12.77 8.20 38.73
C ALA A 298 12.40 9.19 37.62
N LEU A 299 11.53 10.16 37.93
CA LEU A 299 11.20 11.26 37.02
C LEU A 299 12.09 12.44 37.32
N MET A 300 12.77 12.95 36.29
CA MET A 300 13.65 14.11 36.43
C MET A 300 12.85 15.39 36.59
N MET A 301 13.33 16.25 37.47
CA MET A 301 12.71 17.54 37.77
C MET A 301 13.06 18.58 36.71
N ARG A 302 12.20 19.58 36.49
CA ARG A 302 12.48 20.63 35.49
C ARG A 302 13.45 21.73 35.98
N PRO A 303 13.32 22.29 37.20
CA PRO A 303 14.23 23.32 37.67
C PRO A 303 15.66 22.77 37.77
N LEU A 304 16.63 23.51 37.21
CA LEU A 304 18.04 23.09 37.13
C LEU A 304 18.60 22.68 38.50
N GLU A 305 18.44 23.52 39.52
CA GLU A 305 18.97 23.26 40.86
C GLU A 305 18.33 22.04 41.53
N SER A 306 17.00 21.91 41.45
CA SER A 306 16.28 20.74 41.96
C SER A 306 16.70 19.46 41.26
N ASN A 307 16.90 19.51 39.95
CA ASN A 307 17.33 18.36 39.14
C ASN A 307 18.78 17.95 39.47
N ARG A 308 19.68 18.92 39.63
CA ARG A 308 21.06 18.68 40.12
C ARG A 308 21.07 18.01 41.49
N MET A 309 20.26 18.51 42.43
CA MET A 309 20.11 17.89 43.76
C MET A 309 19.55 16.47 43.66
N GLN A 310 18.55 16.24 42.82
CA GLN A 310 17.99 14.90 42.59
C GLN A 310 19.03 13.93 42.03
N LEU A 311 19.81 14.36 41.03
CA LEU A 311 20.84 13.54 40.41
C LEU A 311 21.95 13.19 41.41
N LYS A 312 22.39 14.17 42.21
CA LYS A 312 23.34 13.96 43.31
C LYS A 312 22.81 12.96 44.33
N TYR A 313 21.54 13.08 44.71
CA TYR A 313 20.89 12.11 45.61
C TYR A 313 20.84 10.69 45.00
N LEU A 314 20.55 10.55 43.70
CA LEU A 314 20.53 9.24 43.03
C LEU A 314 21.93 8.61 42.96
N ASP A 315 22.98 9.40 42.84
CA ASP A 315 24.37 8.93 42.85
C ASP A 315 24.83 8.54 44.26
N GLU A 316 24.63 9.43 45.25
CA GLU A 316 24.97 9.19 46.67
C GLU A 316 24.22 7.97 47.24
N SER A 317 22.95 7.80 46.88
CA SER A 317 22.14 6.63 47.26
C SER A 317 22.45 5.38 46.43
N LYS A 318 23.43 5.42 45.52
CA LYS A 318 23.82 4.30 44.64
C LYS A 318 22.61 3.68 43.95
N TRP A 319 21.74 4.51 43.37
CA TRP A 319 20.54 4.03 42.70
C TRP A 319 20.92 3.09 41.55
N LEU A 320 21.87 3.49 40.69
CA LEU A 320 22.53 2.58 39.78
C LEU A 320 23.59 1.75 40.53
N ASN A 321 23.52 0.44 40.40
CA ASN A 321 24.40 -0.48 41.09
C ASN A 321 24.77 -1.65 40.18
N ARG A 322 25.70 -2.50 40.65
CA ARG A 322 26.07 -3.75 39.96
C ARG A 322 24.92 -4.76 39.75
N ASN A 323 23.73 -4.55 40.36
CA ASN A 323 22.52 -5.36 40.14
C ASN A 323 21.62 -4.81 39.01
N THR A 324 21.87 -3.57 38.58
CA THR A 324 21.19 -2.96 37.44
C THR A 324 21.59 -3.72 36.19
N ALA A 325 20.60 -4.22 35.45
CA ALA A 325 20.83 -4.87 34.16
C ALA A 325 20.76 -3.85 33.01
N ALA A 326 19.81 -2.93 33.06
CA ALA A 326 19.71 -1.86 32.07
C ALA A 326 19.05 -0.61 32.67
N LEU A 327 19.45 0.55 32.15
CA LEU A 327 18.83 1.84 32.36
C LEU A 327 18.19 2.28 31.03
N PHE A 328 16.94 2.69 31.09
CA PHE A 328 16.21 3.33 30.00
C PHE A 328 15.97 4.79 30.37
N ILE A 329 16.30 5.68 29.45
CA ILE A 329 16.07 7.12 29.56
C ILE A 329 15.09 7.48 28.46
N ASP A 330 13.84 7.71 28.86
CA ASP A 330 12.75 7.94 27.93
C ASP A 330 12.25 9.38 28.06
N PHE A 331 12.11 10.07 26.93
CA PHE A 331 11.51 11.41 26.87
C PHE A 331 11.03 11.73 25.46
N SER A 332 10.16 12.75 25.37
CA SER A 332 9.63 13.20 24.09
C SER A 332 9.90 14.68 23.87
N LEU A 333 10.32 15.01 22.65
CA LEU A 333 10.46 16.38 22.17
C LEU A 333 9.39 16.64 21.10
N TYR A 334 8.98 17.89 20.97
CA TYR A 334 8.04 18.32 19.95
C TYR A 334 8.57 19.55 19.23
N ASN A 335 8.57 19.47 17.90
CA ASN A 335 8.87 20.58 17.03
C ASN A 335 7.56 21.17 16.50
N VAL A 336 7.30 22.43 16.86
CA VAL A 336 6.07 23.15 16.50
C VAL A 336 6.02 23.47 15.01
N ASP A 337 7.16 23.87 14.43
CA ASP A 337 7.26 24.31 13.03
C ASP A 337 6.97 23.16 12.06
N ALA A 338 7.49 21.96 12.37
CA ALA A 338 7.34 20.77 11.54
C ALA A 338 6.15 19.88 11.94
N ASN A 339 5.52 20.15 13.09
CA ASN A 339 4.52 19.29 13.75
C ASN A 339 5.01 17.83 13.87
N VAL A 340 6.21 17.65 14.43
CA VAL A 340 6.87 16.35 14.58
C VAL A 340 7.19 16.09 16.04
N PHE A 341 6.87 14.90 16.52
CA PHE A 341 7.30 14.40 17.82
C PHE A 341 8.55 13.57 17.63
N ALA A 342 9.61 13.86 18.38
CA ALA A 342 10.75 12.97 18.52
C ALA A 342 10.60 12.21 19.85
N ILE A 343 10.49 10.90 19.77
CA ILE A 343 10.41 10.02 20.94
C ILE A 343 11.76 9.35 21.07
N LEU A 344 12.42 9.60 22.20
CA LEU A 344 13.76 9.12 22.48
C LEU A 344 13.70 8.04 23.54
N THR A 345 14.35 6.92 23.26
CA THR A 345 14.56 5.77 24.16
C THR A 345 16.04 5.45 24.18
N LEU A 346 16.78 6.12 25.08
CA LEU A 346 18.20 5.84 25.25
C LEU A 346 18.36 4.69 26.22
N ARG A 347 19.11 3.66 25.83
CA ARG A 347 19.32 2.46 26.64
C ARG A 347 20.79 2.32 26.98
N VAL A 348 21.08 2.08 28.24
CA VAL A 348 22.42 1.74 28.73
C VAL A 348 22.33 0.38 29.41
N GLU A 349 22.85 -0.66 28.77
CA GLU A 349 22.88 -2.02 29.32
C GLU A 349 24.16 -2.27 30.09
N ASN A 350 24.08 -2.84 31.29
CA ASN A 350 25.25 -3.28 32.03
C ASN A 350 25.61 -4.70 31.62
N SER A 351 26.77 -4.87 30.98
CA SER A 351 27.26 -6.21 30.65
C SER A 351 27.63 -6.97 31.93
N PRO A 352 27.53 -8.32 31.93
CA PRO A 352 28.05 -9.14 33.04
C PRO A 352 29.57 -9.02 33.21
N PHE A 353 30.27 -8.53 32.18
CA PHE A 353 31.72 -8.34 32.17
C PHE A 353 32.16 -7.00 32.78
N GLY A 354 31.23 -6.08 33.06
CA GLY A 354 31.54 -4.77 33.64
C GLY A 354 31.19 -3.56 32.75
N PRO A 355 31.61 -3.49 31.46
CA PRO A 355 31.34 -2.32 30.64
C PRO A 355 29.85 -2.15 30.34
N GLN A 356 29.45 -0.90 30.11
CA GLN A 356 28.12 -0.54 29.68
C GLN A 356 28.03 -0.54 28.15
N LEU A 357 26.90 -1.01 27.63
CA LEU A 357 26.58 -1.01 26.21
C LEU A 357 25.47 0.00 25.95
N PRO A 358 25.80 1.17 25.39
CA PRO A 358 24.83 2.19 25.03
C PRO A 358 24.11 1.85 23.71
N HIS A 359 22.84 2.25 23.62
CA HIS A 359 22.05 2.21 22.40
C HIS A 359 21.09 3.39 22.33
N VAL A 360 21.07 4.08 21.20
CA VAL A 360 20.22 5.25 20.95
C VAL A 360 19.04 4.83 20.07
N GLY A 361 17.84 4.78 20.65
CA GLY A 361 16.58 4.62 19.92
C GLY A 361 15.89 5.97 19.74
N VAL A 362 15.73 6.42 18.50
CA VAL A 362 15.07 7.69 18.19
C VAL A 362 14.05 7.45 17.10
N ASP A 363 12.81 7.85 17.34
CA ASP A 363 11.74 7.80 16.36
C ASP A 363 11.05 9.16 16.24
N CYS A 364 11.13 9.77 15.06
CA CYS A 364 10.39 10.99 14.76
C CYS A 364 9.10 10.67 14.01
N VAL A 365 7.95 11.05 14.59
CA VAL A 365 6.61 10.71 14.08
C VAL A 365 5.68 11.92 14.13
N ARG A 366 4.80 12.03 13.13
CA ARG A 366 3.66 12.96 13.16
C ARG A 366 2.49 12.31 13.87
N ILE A 367 2.29 12.70 15.12
CA ILE A 367 1.19 12.23 15.96
C ILE A 367 -0.07 13.06 15.75
N LEU A 368 0.06 14.39 15.67
CA LEU A 368 -1.08 15.29 15.47
C LEU A 368 -1.39 15.41 13.98
N ALA A 369 -2.28 14.56 13.49
CA ALA A 369 -2.89 14.71 12.17
C ALA A 369 -4.14 15.60 12.24
N LEU A 370 -3.99 16.86 12.70
CA LEU A 370 -5.11 17.80 12.72
C LEU A 370 -5.57 18.10 11.28
N MET A 371 -6.90 18.23 11.11
CA MET A 371 -7.51 18.55 9.81
C MET A 371 -6.93 19.83 9.18
N ASP A 372 -6.43 20.75 10.01
CA ASP A 372 -5.85 22.02 9.58
C ASP A 372 -4.49 21.88 8.88
N PHE A 373 -3.68 20.86 9.23
CA PHE A 373 -2.34 20.66 8.65
C PHE A 373 -2.34 19.74 7.42
N THR A 374 -3.41 19.01 7.18
CA THR A 374 -3.55 18.23 5.95
C THR A 374 -3.90 19.15 4.78
N SER A 375 -3.27 18.94 3.63
CA SER A 375 -3.60 19.70 2.44
C SER A 375 -4.95 19.24 1.86
N TRP A 376 -5.61 20.10 1.07
CA TRP A 376 -6.90 19.75 0.46
C TRP A 376 -6.77 18.55 -0.50
N TYR A 377 -5.66 18.46 -1.23
CA TYR A 377 -5.44 17.37 -2.18
C TYR A 377 -5.23 16.03 -1.46
N GLN A 378 -4.51 16.00 -0.34
CA GLN A 378 -4.33 14.80 0.49
C GLN A 378 -5.68 14.23 0.95
N ARG A 379 -6.58 15.10 1.40
CA ARG A 379 -7.95 14.70 1.80
C ARG A 379 -8.75 14.12 0.63
N CYS A 380 -8.72 14.78 -0.54
CA CYS A 380 -9.38 14.26 -1.73
C CYS A 380 -8.86 12.87 -2.12
N LEU A 381 -7.55 12.67 -2.03
CA LEU A 381 -6.90 11.38 -2.33
C LEU A 381 -7.34 10.28 -1.35
N MET A 382 -7.41 10.59 -0.07
CA MET A 382 -7.90 9.67 0.97
C MET A 382 -9.36 9.26 0.72
N VAL A 383 -10.21 10.21 0.33
CA VAL A 383 -11.61 9.95 -0.04
C VAL A 383 -11.71 9.07 -1.29
N ILE A 384 -10.93 9.37 -2.33
CA ILE A 384 -10.88 8.56 -3.56
C ILE A 384 -10.43 7.14 -3.24
N TYR A 385 -9.40 6.99 -2.40
CA TYR A 385 -8.92 5.70 -1.95
C TYR A 385 -9.98 4.94 -1.16
N PHE A 386 -10.65 5.59 -0.22
CA PHE A 386 -11.74 4.98 0.55
C PHE A 386 -12.88 4.48 -0.34
N ILE A 387 -13.31 5.27 -1.33
CA ILE A 387 -14.31 4.86 -2.33
C ILE A 387 -13.82 3.66 -3.13
N SER A 388 -12.55 3.65 -3.54
CA SER A 388 -11.94 2.56 -4.30
C SER A 388 -11.90 1.25 -3.50
N VAL A 389 -11.56 1.32 -2.21
CA VAL A 389 -11.61 0.16 -1.30
C VAL A 389 -13.03 -0.37 -1.19
N LEU A 390 -14.04 0.49 -1.05
CA LEU A 390 -15.43 0.04 -0.93
C LEU A 390 -15.95 -0.62 -2.21
N GLN A 391 -15.58 -0.09 -3.39
CA GLN A 391 -15.87 -0.73 -4.66
C GLN A 391 -15.20 -2.11 -4.79
N PHE A 392 -13.93 -2.21 -4.39
CA PHE A 392 -13.20 -3.47 -4.37
C PHE A 392 -13.86 -4.50 -3.44
N MET A 393 -14.18 -4.09 -2.21
CA MET A 393 -14.86 -4.91 -1.20
C MET A 393 -16.20 -5.44 -1.69
N ARG A 394 -17.00 -4.58 -2.35
CA ARG A 394 -18.29 -4.96 -2.91
C ARG A 394 -18.15 -6.06 -3.96
N VAL A 395 -17.26 -5.88 -4.95
CA VAL A 395 -17.06 -6.86 -6.02
C VAL A 395 -16.54 -8.20 -5.47
N LEU A 396 -15.67 -8.14 -4.46
CA LEU A 396 -15.18 -9.34 -3.78
C LEU A 396 -16.30 -10.08 -3.06
N LEU A 397 -17.14 -9.35 -2.32
CA LEU A 397 -18.24 -9.94 -1.55
C LEU A 397 -19.31 -10.54 -2.46
N GLU A 398 -19.62 -9.88 -3.58
CA GLU A 398 -20.50 -10.42 -4.63
C GLU A 398 -19.95 -11.74 -5.18
N ASN A 399 -18.67 -11.78 -5.59
CA ASN A 399 -18.03 -13.01 -6.09
C ASN A 399 -18.01 -14.15 -5.05
N LEU A 400 -17.81 -13.81 -3.78
CA LEU A 400 -17.75 -14.77 -2.67
C LEU A 400 -19.12 -15.35 -2.32
N TRP A 401 -20.17 -14.50 -2.43
CA TRP A 401 -21.55 -14.89 -2.14
C TRP A 401 -22.09 -15.86 -3.18
N TYR A 402 -21.80 -15.63 -4.47
CA TYR A 402 -22.24 -16.52 -5.55
C TYR A 402 -21.47 -17.85 -5.57
N ASP A 403 -20.13 -17.82 -5.42
CA ASP A 403 -19.29 -19.02 -5.48
C ASP A 403 -18.34 -19.12 -4.26
N PRO A 404 -18.79 -19.65 -3.11
CA PRO A 404 -17.92 -19.80 -1.92
C PRO A 404 -16.76 -20.78 -2.16
N ALA A 405 -16.90 -21.71 -3.09
CA ALA A 405 -15.82 -22.61 -3.50
C ALA A 405 -14.65 -21.86 -4.19
N ALA A 406 -14.89 -20.63 -4.67
CA ALA A 406 -13.89 -19.83 -5.35
C ALA A 406 -12.75 -19.35 -4.42
N ILE A 407 -12.91 -19.38 -3.09
CA ILE A 407 -11.86 -19.01 -2.12
C ILE A 407 -10.62 -19.88 -2.26
N ARG A 408 -10.78 -21.15 -2.66
CA ARG A 408 -9.67 -22.10 -2.82
C ARG A 408 -8.70 -21.70 -3.94
N LYS A 409 -9.09 -20.77 -4.82
CA LYS A 409 -8.20 -20.22 -5.86
C LYS A 409 -7.19 -19.26 -5.23
N VAL A 410 -5.90 -19.46 -5.50
CA VAL A 410 -4.79 -18.67 -4.93
C VAL A 410 -5.01 -17.16 -5.04
N TRP A 411 -5.50 -16.67 -6.19
CA TRP A 411 -5.71 -15.23 -6.40
C TRP A 411 -6.89 -14.67 -5.60
N ASN A 412 -7.93 -15.46 -5.38
CA ASN A 412 -9.06 -15.04 -4.56
C ASN A 412 -8.68 -15.01 -3.07
N LEU A 413 -7.78 -15.90 -2.63
CA LEU A 413 -7.20 -15.83 -1.29
C LEU A 413 -6.39 -14.53 -1.09
N VAL A 414 -5.60 -14.13 -2.09
CA VAL A 414 -4.88 -12.83 -2.08
C VAL A 414 -5.87 -11.66 -1.97
N ASP A 415 -6.98 -11.70 -2.71
CA ASP A 415 -8.01 -10.67 -2.67
C ASP A 415 -8.67 -10.57 -1.29
N VAL A 416 -9.01 -11.71 -0.67
CA VAL A 416 -9.53 -11.76 0.70
C VAL A 416 -8.51 -11.21 1.70
N PHE A 417 -7.22 -11.50 1.51
CA PHE A 417 -6.17 -10.96 2.37
C PHE A 417 -6.04 -9.44 2.24
N ILE A 418 -6.10 -8.88 1.03
CA ILE A 418 -6.12 -7.41 0.80
C ILE A 418 -7.32 -6.77 1.50
N CYS A 419 -8.49 -7.41 1.42
CA CYS A 419 -9.70 -7.00 2.12
C CYS A 419 -9.49 -6.95 3.65
N LEU A 420 -8.95 -8.02 4.24
CA LEU A 420 -8.67 -8.09 5.68
C LEU A 420 -7.66 -7.03 6.12
N LEU A 421 -6.60 -6.78 5.34
CA LEU A 421 -5.63 -5.73 5.64
C LEU A 421 -6.26 -4.34 5.61
N ASN A 422 -7.16 -4.05 4.67
CA ASN A 422 -7.87 -2.77 4.63
C ASN A 422 -8.78 -2.55 5.83
N VAL A 423 -9.53 -3.58 6.23
CA VAL A 423 -10.38 -3.52 7.43
C VAL A 423 -9.52 -3.34 8.68
N PHE A 424 -8.41 -4.05 8.78
CA PHE A 424 -7.47 -3.90 9.88
C PHE A 424 -6.83 -2.51 9.91
N LEU A 425 -6.42 -1.95 8.77
CA LEU A 425 -5.95 -0.57 8.65
C LEU A 425 -6.99 0.44 9.15
N LEU A 426 -8.26 0.27 8.78
CA LEU A 426 -9.35 1.14 9.24
C LEU A 426 -9.48 1.10 10.77
N ILE A 427 -9.45 -0.09 11.37
CA ILE A 427 -9.49 -0.26 12.83
C ILE A 427 -8.29 0.44 13.50
N LEU A 428 -7.08 0.30 12.94
CA LEU A 428 -5.89 0.95 13.48
C LEU A 428 -5.96 2.48 13.38
N CYS A 429 -6.49 3.02 12.28
CA CYS A 429 -6.69 4.47 12.12
C CYS A 429 -7.67 5.01 13.16
N LEU A 430 -8.80 4.34 13.39
CA LEU A 430 -9.76 4.71 14.44
C LEU A 430 -9.12 4.67 15.84
N LEU A 431 -8.36 3.60 16.13
CA LEU A 431 -7.63 3.50 17.39
C LEU A 431 -6.60 4.63 17.54
N HIS A 432 -5.95 5.03 16.45
CA HIS A 432 -4.97 6.11 16.45
C HIS A 432 -5.63 7.45 16.78
N GLU A 433 -6.77 7.77 16.17
CA GLU A 433 -7.54 8.98 16.48
C GLU A 433 -8.00 9.03 17.94
N ILE A 434 -8.50 7.91 18.48
CA ILE A 434 -8.94 7.81 19.89
C ILE A 434 -7.76 8.04 20.84
N LEU A 435 -6.60 7.45 20.56
CA LEU A 435 -5.42 7.62 21.42
C LEU A 435 -4.80 9.02 21.30
N THR A 436 -4.78 9.60 20.10
CA THR A 436 -4.27 10.96 19.87
C THR A 436 -5.13 12.01 20.57
N THR A 437 -6.45 11.90 20.49
CA THR A 437 -7.36 12.81 21.21
C THR A 437 -7.20 12.69 22.74
N GLY A 438 -7.10 11.47 23.26
CA GLY A 438 -6.80 11.24 24.68
C GLY A 438 -5.44 11.80 25.11
N LEU A 439 -4.42 11.72 24.25
CA LEU A 439 -3.09 12.28 24.51
C LEU A 439 -3.12 13.81 24.51
N LEU A 440 -3.86 14.44 23.59
CA LEU A 440 -3.98 15.90 23.52
C LEU A 440 -4.67 16.48 24.77
N MET A 441 -5.75 15.83 25.23
CA MET A 441 -6.42 16.18 26.50
C MET A 441 -5.46 16.05 27.69
N ARG A 442 -4.59 15.03 27.67
CA ARG A 442 -3.56 14.87 28.70
C ARG A 442 -2.54 16.00 28.64
N ILE A 443 -2.06 16.38 27.45
CA ILE A 443 -1.10 17.49 27.29
C ILE A 443 -1.66 18.80 27.85
N GLN A 444 -2.94 19.08 27.64
CA GLN A 444 -3.59 20.29 28.18
C GLN A 444 -3.67 20.31 29.70
N THR A 445 -3.76 19.14 30.35
CA THR A 445 -3.87 18.98 31.81
C THR A 445 -2.54 18.67 32.49
N LEU A 446 -1.48 18.45 31.70
CA LEU A 446 -0.18 17.98 32.16
C LEU A 446 0.58 19.09 32.87
N THR A 447 0.98 18.83 34.11
CA THR A 447 2.00 19.63 34.80
C THR A 447 3.40 19.21 34.35
N MET A 448 4.35 20.16 34.40
CA MET A 448 5.70 19.97 33.86
C MET A 448 6.51 18.84 34.52
N ASP A 449 6.07 18.33 35.68
CA ASP A 449 6.73 17.26 36.45
C ASP A 449 6.20 15.85 36.16
N GLN A 450 5.26 15.70 35.21
CA GLN A 450 4.70 14.39 34.83
C GLN A 450 5.28 13.89 33.51
N PHE A 451 5.45 12.56 33.42
CA PHE A 451 5.90 11.89 32.20
C PHE A 451 4.73 11.70 31.23
N LEU A 452 4.95 12.04 29.95
CA LEU A 452 4.00 11.81 28.88
C LEU A 452 4.28 10.45 28.21
N GLU A 453 3.37 9.49 28.37
CA GLU A 453 3.51 8.16 27.76
C GLU A 453 3.15 8.17 26.26
N THR A 454 4.14 8.46 25.41
CA THR A 454 4.02 8.53 23.94
C THR A 454 4.27 7.21 23.21
N HIS A 455 4.91 6.22 23.85
CA HIS A 455 5.27 4.93 23.24
C HIS A 455 4.09 4.12 22.70
N ARG A 456 2.90 4.25 23.31
CA ARG A 456 1.67 3.59 22.83
C ARG A 456 1.34 4.03 21.41
N LEU A 457 1.44 5.33 21.16
CA LEU A 457 1.08 5.92 19.90
C LEU A 457 2.17 5.71 18.84
N LEU A 458 3.44 5.76 19.27
CA LEU A 458 4.57 5.40 18.43
C LEU A 458 4.44 3.99 17.85
N ARG A 459 4.14 3.00 18.70
CA ARG A 459 3.94 1.62 18.22
C ARG A 459 2.77 1.48 17.30
N LEU A 460 1.65 2.12 17.62
CA LEU A 460 0.50 2.10 16.74
C LEU A 460 0.87 2.68 15.36
N HIS A 461 1.65 3.76 15.33
CA HIS A 461 2.18 4.32 14.08
C HIS A 461 3.07 3.34 13.32
N HIS A 462 3.99 2.62 14.00
CA HIS A 462 4.80 1.58 13.35
C HIS A 462 3.94 0.43 12.80
N ILE A 463 2.90 0.00 13.53
CA ILE A 463 1.98 -1.05 13.08
C ILE A 463 1.20 -0.57 11.85
N ILE A 464 0.71 0.67 11.84
CA ILE A 464 0.03 1.28 10.68
C ILE A 464 0.98 1.34 9.48
N SER A 465 2.21 1.81 9.67
CA SER A 465 3.23 1.91 8.62
C SER A 465 3.60 0.53 8.05
N ALA A 466 3.81 -0.46 8.92
CA ALA A 466 4.07 -1.84 8.50
C ALA A 466 2.86 -2.44 7.74
N ASN A 467 1.64 -2.15 8.18
CA ASN A 467 0.43 -2.62 7.52
C ASN A 467 0.26 -1.97 6.14
N MET A 468 0.48 -0.66 6.02
CA MET A 468 0.49 0.07 4.74
C MET A 468 1.54 -0.50 3.77
N GLY A 469 2.76 -0.77 4.27
CA GLY A 469 3.83 -1.41 3.50
C GLY A 469 3.46 -2.81 3.00
N LEU A 470 2.84 -3.62 3.86
CA LEU A 470 2.33 -4.94 3.48
C LEU A 470 1.19 -4.84 2.46
N LEU A 471 0.29 -3.88 2.63
CA LEU A 471 -0.85 -3.65 1.75
C LEU A 471 -0.40 -3.26 0.33
N ILE A 472 0.55 -2.33 0.20
CA ILE A 472 1.11 -1.98 -1.10
C ILE A 472 1.89 -3.16 -1.74
N ALA A 473 2.64 -3.92 -0.95
CA ALA A 473 3.36 -5.10 -1.46
C ALA A 473 2.41 -6.19 -2.00
N ILE A 474 1.26 -6.40 -1.36
CA ILE A 474 0.33 -7.44 -1.80
C ILE A 474 -0.57 -6.96 -2.92
N THR A 475 -0.97 -5.69 -2.92
CA THR A 475 -1.70 -5.09 -4.06
C THR A 475 -0.84 -5.01 -5.32
N THR A 476 0.47 -4.72 -5.21
CA THR A 476 1.42 -4.85 -6.33
C THR A 476 1.54 -6.29 -6.82
N LEU A 477 1.63 -7.27 -5.91
CA LEU A 477 1.59 -8.69 -6.27
C LEU A 477 0.28 -9.06 -6.98
N ARG A 478 -0.86 -8.48 -6.57
CA ARG A 478 -2.15 -8.71 -7.23
C ARG A 478 -2.21 -8.12 -8.63
N LEU A 479 -1.54 -7.00 -8.88
CA LEU A 479 -1.40 -6.40 -10.21
C LEU A 479 -0.73 -7.37 -11.22
N TRP A 480 0.15 -8.26 -10.74
CA TRP A 480 0.76 -9.31 -11.58
C TRP A 480 -0.28 -10.17 -12.30
N LYS A 481 -1.36 -10.54 -11.62
CA LYS A 481 -2.44 -11.36 -12.20
C LYS A 481 -3.16 -10.62 -13.33
N VAL A 482 -3.39 -9.33 -13.15
CA VAL A 482 -4.02 -8.47 -14.15
C VAL A 482 -3.11 -8.32 -15.38
N LEU A 483 -1.80 -8.18 -15.17
CA LEU A 483 -0.81 -8.05 -16.24
C LEU A 483 -0.63 -9.33 -17.09
N GLN A 484 -1.28 -10.45 -16.73
CA GLN A 484 -1.29 -11.69 -17.51
C GLN A 484 -1.98 -11.56 -18.88
N PHE A 485 -2.50 -10.39 -19.30
CA PHE A 485 -2.82 -10.19 -20.72
C PHE A 485 -1.55 -10.16 -21.58
N ALA A 486 -0.40 -9.74 -21.03
CA ALA A 486 0.85 -9.76 -21.77
C ALA A 486 1.52 -11.13 -21.65
N PHE A 487 1.98 -11.65 -22.78
CA PHE A 487 2.60 -12.97 -22.86
C PHE A 487 3.82 -13.15 -21.96
N VAL A 488 4.57 -12.08 -21.73
CA VAL A 488 5.74 -12.11 -20.83
C VAL A 488 5.32 -12.55 -19.43
N PHE A 489 4.27 -11.92 -18.86
CA PHE A 489 3.75 -12.26 -17.54
C PHE A 489 3.07 -13.63 -17.50
N GLN A 490 2.39 -14.04 -18.57
CA GLN A 490 1.86 -15.42 -18.67
C GLN A 490 2.97 -16.46 -18.63
N HIS A 491 4.06 -16.21 -19.34
CA HIS A 491 5.21 -17.09 -19.39
C HIS A 491 5.87 -17.22 -18.02
N PHE A 492 6.12 -16.11 -17.33
CA PHE A 492 6.63 -16.16 -15.96
C PHE A 492 5.67 -16.83 -14.97
N ALA A 493 4.37 -16.55 -15.03
CA ALA A 493 3.42 -17.15 -14.10
C ALA A 493 3.28 -18.67 -14.29
N GLN A 494 3.22 -19.12 -15.55
CA GLN A 494 3.10 -20.54 -15.87
C GLN A 494 4.40 -21.31 -15.58
N THR A 495 5.56 -20.68 -15.78
CA THR A 495 6.85 -21.29 -15.44
C THR A 495 6.99 -21.46 -13.94
N LEU A 496 6.66 -20.42 -13.15
CA LEU A 496 6.72 -20.49 -11.70
C LEU A 496 5.71 -21.52 -11.13
N SER A 497 4.50 -21.60 -11.67
CA SER A 497 3.51 -22.59 -11.21
C SER A 497 3.91 -24.02 -11.55
N SER A 498 4.55 -24.24 -12.70
CA SER A 498 5.03 -25.56 -13.13
C SER A 498 6.31 -25.96 -12.38
N ALA A 499 7.19 -25.00 -12.10
CA ALA A 499 8.48 -25.21 -11.45
C ALA A 499 8.41 -25.21 -9.91
N TRP A 500 7.30 -24.76 -9.30
CA TRP A 500 7.15 -24.57 -7.85
C TRP A 500 7.69 -25.73 -7.02
N LYS A 501 7.37 -26.98 -7.38
CA LYS A 501 7.84 -28.17 -6.63
C LYS A 501 9.36 -28.34 -6.73
N GLY A 502 9.90 -28.20 -7.94
CA GLY A 502 11.35 -28.28 -8.18
C GLY A 502 12.12 -27.17 -7.48
N VAL A 503 11.65 -25.93 -7.61
CA VAL A 503 12.22 -24.74 -6.97
C VAL A 503 12.16 -24.84 -5.44
N LEU A 504 11.05 -25.31 -4.87
CA LEU A 504 10.92 -25.50 -3.43
C LEU A 504 11.91 -26.55 -2.92
N SER A 505 12.02 -27.70 -3.60
CA SER A 505 12.96 -28.76 -3.20
C SER A 505 14.42 -28.28 -3.23
N LEU A 506 14.80 -27.54 -4.27
CA LEU A 506 16.13 -26.94 -4.39
C LEU A 506 16.34 -25.85 -3.34
N GLY A 507 15.32 -25.03 -3.07
CA GLY A 507 15.34 -24.01 -2.02
C GLY A 507 15.62 -24.60 -0.63
N VAL A 508 15.03 -25.75 -0.31
CA VAL A 508 15.34 -26.46 0.94
C VAL A 508 16.80 -26.91 0.97
N ALA A 509 17.33 -27.47 -0.13
CA ALA A 509 18.74 -27.85 -0.22
C ALA A 509 19.69 -26.64 -0.05
N ILE A 510 19.33 -25.48 -0.62
CA ILE A 510 20.05 -24.22 -0.47
C ILE A 510 20.15 -23.81 0.99
N VAL A 511 19.01 -23.81 1.70
CA VAL A 511 18.94 -23.40 3.11
C VAL A 511 19.75 -24.35 3.99
N VAL A 512 19.69 -25.66 3.75
CA VAL A 512 20.48 -26.65 4.49
C VAL A 512 21.99 -26.42 4.30
N ALA A 513 22.44 -26.20 3.06
CA ALA A 513 23.85 -25.92 2.77
C ALA A 513 24.32 -24.62 3.43
N LEU A 514 23.53 -23.54 3.32
CA LEU A 514 23.81 -22.26 3.97
C LEU A 514 23.85 -22.38 5.49
N MET A 515 22.98 -23.20 6.09
CA MET A 515 22.98 -23.43 7.52
C MET A 515 24.24 -24.17 7.98
N GLY A 516 24.69 -25.17 7.22
CA GLY A 516 25.95 -25.86 7.49
C GLY A 516 27.16 -24.92 7.44
N ILE A 517 27.26 -24.09 6.41
CA ILE A 517 28.35 -23.11 6.27
C ILE A 517 28.25 -22.01 7.35
N GLY A 518 27.05 -21.52 7.64
CA GLY A 518 26.82 -20.51 8.67
C GLY A 518 27.25 -21.00 10.06
N ILE A 519 26.96 -22.26 10.41
CA ILE A 519 27.45 -22.87 11.66
C ILE A 519 28.98 -23.00 11.64
N ALA A 520 29.56 -23.45 10.53
CA ALA A 520 31.01 -23.62 10.39
C ALA A 520 31.78 -22.29 10.50
N LEU A 521 31.17 -21.17 10.12
CA LEU A 521 31.72 -19.81 10.30
C LEU A 521 31.45 -19.24 11.70
N ALA A 522 30.28 -19.54 12.28
CA ALA A 522 29.88 -19.05 13.60
C ALA A 522 30.74 -19.61 14.74
N VAL A 523 31.07 -20.90 14.71
CA VAL A 523 31.85 -21.56 15.77
C VAL A 523 33.25 -20.94 15.97
N PRO A 524 34.08 -20.77 14.93
CA PRO A 524 35.42 -20.18 15.09
C PRO A 524 35.42 -18.66 15.28
N ASN A 525 34.51 -17.94 14.60
CA ASN A 525 34.58 -16.47 14.53
C ASN A 525 33.56 -15.75 15.43
N GLY A 526 32.54 -16.45 15.94
CA GLY A 526 31.38 -15.83 16.62
C GLY A 526 31.70 -15.09 17.91
N ASN A 527 32.83 -15.40 18.58
CA ASN A 527 33.26 -14.67 19.77
C ASN A 527 33.83 -13.28 19.47
N ASN A 528 34.40 -13.10 18.28
CA ASN A 528 35.14 -11.88 17.92
C ASN A 528 34.40 -11.02 16.88
N ALA A 529 33.53 -11.62 16.08
CA ALA A 529 32.80 -10.94 15.02
C ALA A 529 31.29 -10.91 15.32
N VAL A 530 30.72 -9.69 15.40
CA VAL A 530 29.29 -9.46 15.65
C VAL A 530 28.42 -10.14 14.58
N ALA A 531 28.90 -10.18 13.33
CA ALA A 531 28.24 -10.82 12.19
C ALA A 531 27.99 -12.33 12.41
N PHE A 532 28.88 -13.00 13.14
CA PHE A 532 28.87 -14.45 13.34
C PHE A 532 28.40 -14.87 14.73
N ARG A 533 28.02 -13.92 15.59
CA ARG A 533 27.62 -14.20 16.98
C ARG A 533 26.35 -15.06 17.08
N HIS A 534 25.36 -14.78 16.24
CA HIS A 534 24.11 -15.55 16.19
C HIS A 534 24.05 -16.37 14.91
N ILE A 535 23.67 -17.65 15.01
CA ILE A 535 23.61 -18.58 13.86
C ILE A 535 22.73 -18.03 12.74
N PHE A 536 21.57 -17.45 13.06
CA PHE A 536 20.70 -16.85 12.05
C PHE A 536 21.36 -15.65 11.34
N HIS A 537 22.08 -14.80 12.08
CA HIS A 537 22.85 -13.70 11.49
C HIS A 537 24.04 -14.22 10.67
N ALA A 538 24.69 -15.30 11.08
CA ALA A 538 25.77 -15.94 10.33
C ALA A 538 25.28 -16.51 8.98
N VAL A 539 24.08 -17.10 8.96
CA VAL A 539 23.46 -17.62 7.73
C VAL A 539 23.05 -16.48 6.78
N THR A 540 22.45 -15.41 7.31
CA THR A 540 22.05 -14.26 6.46
C THR A 540 23.27 -13.51 5.91
N THR A 541 24.31 -13.34 6.72
CA THR A 541 25.57 -12.73 6.28
C THR A 541 26.27 -13.58 5.21
N CYS A 542 26.30 -14.90 5.37
CA CYS A 542 26.79 -15.83 4.35
C CYS A 542 26.03 -15.71 3.02
N LEU A 543 24.69 -15.60 3.08
CA LEU A 543 23.86 -15.43 1.89
C LEU A 543 24.13 -14.07 1.19
N TRP A 544 24.15 -12.97 1.95
CA TRP A 544 24.43 -11.63 1.41
C TRP A 544 25.80 -11.56 0.76
N TYR A 545 26.81 -12.12 1.42
CA TYR A 545 28.16 -12.17 0.89
C TYR A 545 28.22 -12.99 -0.40
N SER A 546 27.55 -14.16 -0.47
CA SER A 546 27.53 -14.97 -1.68
C SER A 546 26.86 -14.29 -2.88
N VAL A 547 25.93 -13.37 -2.65
CA VAL A 547 25.28 -12.58 -3.71
C VAL A 547 26.11 -11.35 -4.10
N GLY A 548 27.12 -10.98 -3.30
CA GLY A 548 28.04 -9.86 -3.56
C GLY A 548 27.70 -8.57 -2.81
N PHE A 549 26.83 -8.63 -1.78
CA PHE A 549 26.51 -7.47 -0.94
C PHE A 549 27.50 -7.37 0.23
N ASN A 550 28.39 -6.37 0.20
CA ASN A 550 29.52 -6.24 1.13
C ASN A 550 29.44 -5.04 2.09
N GLU A 551 28.33 -4.32 2.16
CA GLU A 551 28.28 -2.98 2.78
C GLU A 551 28.56 -2.94 4.30
N LYS A 552 28.53 -4.08 5.00
CA LYS A 552 28.74 -4.17 6.46
C LYS A 552 29.69 -5.29 6.91
N PHE A 553 30.46 -5.88 6.00
CA PHE A 553 31.29 -7.05 6.29
C PHE A 553 32.77 -6.74 6.05
N ASP A 554 33.60 -6.74 7.09
CA ASP A 554 35.05 -6.72 6.92
C ASP A 554 35.53 -8.16 6.70
N THR A 555 36.26 -8.39 5.62
CA THR A 555 36.86 -9.70 5.32
C THR A 555 37.71 -10.26 6.46
N LYS A 556 38.25 -9.38 7.33
CA LYS A 556 39.02 -9.77 8.52
C LYS A 556 38.21 -10.59 9.51
N ASP A 557 36.90 -10.38 9.58
CA ASP A 557 36.00 -11.06 10.53
C ASP A 557 35.92 -12.58 10.28
N LEU A 558 36.29 -13.03 9.08
CA LEU A 558 36.30 -14.45 8.71
C LEU A 558 37.54 -15.22 9.20
N PHE A 559 38.60 -14.51 9.60
CA PHE A 559 39.91 -15.11 9.84
C PHE A 559 40.30 -15.20 11.32
N HIS A 560 39.39 -14.89 12.25
CA HIS A 560 39.67 -14.92 13.68
C HIS A 560 39.96 -16.33 14.22
N GLY A 561 39.33 -17.37 13.67
CA GLY A 561 39.63 -18.77 14.00
C GLY A 561 40.89 -19.35 13.37
N GLY A 562 41.65 -18.55 12.62
CA GLY A 562 42.88 -18.95 11.94
C GLY A 562 42.84 -18.72 10.43
N LYS A 563 43.94 -18.23 9.88
CA LYS A 563 44.04 -17.85 8.46
C LYS A 563 43.74 -19.00 7.50
N LEU A 564 44.29 -20.20 7.76
CA LEU A 564 44.09 -21.37 6.90
C LEU A 564 42.63 -21.82 6.88
N LEU A 565 42.01 -21.94 8.06
CA LEU A 565 40.62 -22.35 8.21
C LEU A 565 39.67 -21.32 7.58
N GLY A 566 39.91 -20.03 7.83
CA GLY A 566 39.14 -18.94 7.22
C GLY A 566 39.26 -18.95 5.69
N MET A 567 40.46 -19.15 5.13
CA MET A 567 40.65 -19.25 3.67
C MET A 567 39.91 -20.44 3.07
N LEU A 568 39.93 -21.60 3.74
CA LEU A 568 39.24 -22.80 3.28
C LEU A 568 37.72 -22.62 3.32
N LEU A 569 37.18 -22.13 4.44
CA LEU A 569 35.74 -21.85 4.59
C LEU A 569 35.27 -20.78 3.60
N PHE A 570 36.08 -19.75 3.37
CA PHE A 570 35.83 -18.74 2.36
C PHE A 570 35.70 -19.33 0.96
N LEU A 571 36.69 -20.12 0.54
CA LEU A 571 36.72 -20.75 -0.78
C LEU A 571 35.55 -21.73 -0.94
N LEU A 572 35.26 -22.52 0.10
CA LEU A 572 34.12 -23.43 0.15
C LEU A 572 32.80 -22.68 -0.02
N MET A 573 32.63 -21.57 0.68
CA MET A 573 31.42 -20.74 0.61
C MET A 573 31.23 -20.15 -0.79
N VAL A 574 32.26 -19.54 -1.37
CA VAL A 574 32.18 -18.96 -2.72
C VAL A 574 31.94 -20.06 -3.77
N PHE A 575 32.64 -21.19 -3.67
CA PHE A 575 32.50 -22.28 -4.63
C PHE A 575 31.13 -22.97 -4.55
N ILE A 576 30.68 -23.36 -3.36
CA ILE A 576 29.40 -24.05 -3.19
C ILE A 576 28.24 -23.10 -3.44
N VAL A 577 28.20 -21.94 -2.78
CA VAL A 577 27.02 -21.07 -2.78
C VAL A 577 26.98 -20.22 -4.06
N ALA A 578 28.08 -19.57 -4.44
CA ALA A 578 28.05 -18.64 -5.58
C ALA A 578 28.15 -19.36 -6.93
N ILE A 579 28.97 -20.42 -7.04
CA ILE A 579 29.17 -21.12 -8.32
C ILE A 579 28.18 -22.26 -8.49
N ILE A 580 28.19 -23.26 -7.62
CA ILE A 580 27.36 -24.46 -7.85
C ILE A 580 25.88 -24.11 -7.70
N LEU A 581 25.52 -23.53 -6.57
CA LEU A 581 24.13 -23.45 -6.15
C LEU A 581 23.30 -22.47 -7.01
N ILE A 582 23.86 -21.29 -7.33
CA ILE A 582 23.22 -20.32 -8.22
C ILE A 582 23.10 -20.90 -9.64
N ASN A 583 24.13 -21.59 -10.16
CA ASN A 583 24.08 -22.16 -11.51
C ASN A 583 23.08 -23.32 -11.60
N VAL A 584 22.97 -24.17 -10.59
CA VAL A 584 21.96 -25.24 -10.52
C VAL A 584 20.56 -24.63 -10.47
N PHE A 585 20.36 -23.59 -9.65
CA PHE A 585 19.08 -22.88 -9.58
C PHE A 585 18.69 -22.25 -10.91
N ALA A 586 19.62 -21.58 -11.59
CA ALA A 586 19.40 -20.99 -12.90
C ALA A 586 19.10 -22.05 -13.96
N SER A 587 19.81 -23.19 -13.94
CA SER A 587 19.61 -24.30 -14.88
C SER A 587 18.22 -24.92 -14.76
N VAL A 588 17.77 -25.20 -13.52
CA VAL A 588 16.42 -25.75 -13.27
C VAL A 588 15.35 -24.79 -13.77
N ILE A 589 15.46 -23.49 -13.46
CA ILE A 589 14.51 -22.48 -13.94
C ILE A 589 14.52 -22.40 -15.47
N TYR A 590 15.70 -22.45 -16.10
CA TYR A 590 15.83 -22.37 -17.55
C TYR A 590 15.11 -23.54 -18.26
N ASP A 591 15.20 -24.75 -17.71
CA ASP A 591 14.53 -25.92 -18.29
C ASP A 591 12.99 -25.78 -18.25
N TYR A 592 12.44 -25.41 -17.08
CA TYR A 592 11.01 -25.08 -16.97
C TYR A 592 10.59 -23.90 -17.86
N LEU A 593 11.48 -22.92 -18.03
CA LEU A 593 11.23 -21.77 -18.89
C LEU A 593 11.16 -22.17 -20.37
N ARG A 594 12.00 -23.10 -20.81
CA ARG A 594 12.00 -23.64 -22.17
C ARG A 594 10.75 -24.47 -22.45
N SER A 595 10.40 -25.40 -21.58
CA SER A 595 9.21 -26.26 -21.73
C SER A 595 7.92 -25.44 -21.79
N THR A 596 7.75 -24.50 -20.85
CA THR A 596 6.57 -23.63 -20.82
C THR A 596 6.48 -22.70 -22.03
N ARG A 597 7.62 -22.27 -22.60
CA ARG A 597 7.64 -21.41 -23.79
C ARG A 597 7.00 -22.11 -24.99
N GLN A 598 7.21 -23.42 -25.14
CA GLN A 598 6.64 -24.20 -26.25
C GLN A 598 5.11 -24.28 -26.11
N ILE A 599 4.62 -24.67 -24.93
CA ILE A 599 3.18 -24.78 -24.62
C ILE A 599 2.46 -23.45 -24.86
N LEU A 600 3.04 -22.32 -24.43
CA LEU A 600 2.42 -21.01 -24.63
C LEU A 600 2.46 -20.53 -26.08
N ARG A 601 3.47 -20.93 -26.87
CA ARG A 601 3.49 -20.63 -28.31
C ARG A 601 2.38 -21.36 -29.04
N GLU A 602 2.10 -22.61 -28.68
CA GLU A 602 0.96 -23.38 -29.23
C GLU A 602 -0.37 -22.75 -28.84
N LYS A 603 -0.56 -22.42 -27.55
CA LYS A 603 -1.76 -21.70 -27.10
C LYS A 603 -1.96 -20.37 -27.82
N ARG A 604 -0.89 -19.60 -28.05
CA ARG A 604 -0.98 -18.35 -28.80
C ARG A 604 -1.34 -18.57 -30.26
N LYS A 605 -0.84 -19.62 -30.92
CA LYS A 605 -1.25 -19.96 -32.28
C LYS A 605 -2.75 -20.28 -32.35
N ALA A 606 -3.30 -20.90 -31.30
CA ALA A 606 -4.73 -21.13 -31.17
C ALA A 606 -5.54 -19.85 -30.87
N GLU A 607 -5.02 -18.97 -30.01
CA GLU A 607 -5.59 -17.65 -29.71
C GLU A 607 -5.33 -16.66 -30.87
N LYS A 608 -6.16 -16.69 -31.91
CA LYS A 608 -5.99 -15.89 -33.14
C LYS A 608 -6.02 -14.36 -32.94
N ILE A 609 -6.53 -13.84 -31.81
CA ILE A 609 -6.61 -12.38 -31.52
C ILE A 609 -5.72 -11.95 -30.36
N SER A 610 -5.03 -10.82 -30.57
CA SER A 610 -4.35 -10.08 -29.50
C SER A 610 -5.32 -9.23 -28.65
N PHE A 611 -5.12 -9.19 -27.33
CA PHE A 611 -5.89 -8.37 -26.39
C PHE A 611 -6.10 -6.91 -26.85
N TRP A 612 -5.10 -6.29 -27.49
CA TRP A 612 -5.21 -4.93 -28.01
C TRP A 612 -6.17 -4.77 -29.19
N GLN A 613 -6.25 -5.79 -30.06
CA GLN A 613 -7.22 -5.83 -31.15
C GLN A 613 -8.64 -6.00 -30.60
N PHE A 614 -8.80 -6.82 -29.57
CA PHE A 614 -10.06 -6.96 -28.81
C PHE A 614 -10.50 -5.62 -28.21
N LEU A 615 -9.62 -4.94 -27.45
CA LEU A 615 -9.94 -3.66 -26.82
C LEU A 615 -10.31 -2.57 -27.85
N LYS A 616 -9.59 -2.55 -28.98
CA LYS A 616 -9.88 -1.63 -30.08
C LYS A 616 -11.23 -1.90 -30.75
N ALA A 617 -11.62 -3.17 -30.88
CA ALA A 617 -12.90 -3.55 -31.46
C ALA A 617 -14.06 -3.19 -30.52
N GLU A 618 -13.96 -3.51 -29.23
CA GLU A 618 -15.05 -3.33 -28.26
C GLU A 618 -15.19 -1.87 -27.78
N TYR A 619 -14.08 -1.21 -27.43
CA TYR A 619 -14.10 0.16 -26.88
C TYR A 619 -13.76 1.25 -27.91
N GLY A 620 -13.52 0.87 -29.18
CA GLY A 620 -13.10 1.81 -30.22
C GLY A 620 -14.11 2.93 -30.50
N GLU A 621 -15.41 2.65 -30.38
CA GLU A 621 -16.45 3.67 -30.56
C GLU A 621 -16.59 4.61 -29.37
N THR A 622 -16.54 4.08 -28.15
CA THR A 622 -16.57 4.88 -26.91
C THR A 622 -15.38 5.82 -26.83
N VAL A 623 -14.18 5.31 -27.15
CA VAL A 623 -12.96 6.11 -27.21
C VAL A 623 -13.06 7.19 -28.28
N ARG A 624 -13.61 6.88 -29.46
CA ARG A 624 -13.81 7.86 -30.54
C ARG A 624 -14.85 8.93 -30.20
N ARG A 625 -15.91 8.58 -29.46
CA ARG A 625 -16.88 9.55 -28.92
C ARG A 625 -16.21 10.47 -27.90
N PHE A 626 -15.45 9.92 -26.96
CA PHE A 626 -14.72 10.69 -25.95
C PHE A 626 -13.68 11.63 -26.59
N LEU A 627 -12.89 11.13 -27.55
CA LEU A 627 -11.95 11.95 -28.34
C LEU A 627 -12.64 13.06 -29.13
N LYS A 628 -13.84 12.83 -29.69
CA LYS A 628 -14.61 13.88 -30.37
C LYS A 628 -15.09 14.98 -29.41
N CYS A 629 -15.38 14.64 -28.16
CA CYS A 629 -15.79 15.62 -27.14
C CYS A 629 -14.63 16.50 -26.68
N PHE A 630 -13.43 15.92 -26.49
CA PHE A 630 -12.24 16.67 -26.04
C PHE A 630 -11.45 17.32 -27.18
N PHE A 631 -11.43 16.70 -28.37
CA PHE A 631 -10.70 17.17 -29.55
C PHE A 631 -11.67 17.29 -30.74
N GLN A 632 -12.39 18.41 -30.82
CA GLN A 632 -13.10 18.77 -32.04
C GLN A 632 -12.09 19.08 -33.14
N GLN A 633 -11.82 18.10 -34.00
CA GLN A 633 -11.10 18.36 -35.24
C GLN A 633 -11.99 19.21 -36.15
N LYS A 634 -11.69 20.51 -36.27
CA LYS A 634 -12.29 21.40 -37.28
C LYS A 634 -11.92 20.87 -38.66
N TYR A 635 -12.93 20.50 -39.45
CA TYR A 635 -12.75 20.08 -40.83
C TYR A 635 -12.58 21.31 -41.72
N TYR A 636 -11.37 21.53 -42.24
CA TYR A 636 -11.11 22.56 -43.24
C TYR A 636 -11.34 22.00 -44.63
N ARG A 637 -12.33 22.54 -45.36
CA ARG A 637 -12.65 22.13 -46.74
C ARG A 637 -11.52 22.54 -47.67
N ARG A 638 -10.61 21.61 -47.98
CA ARG A 638 -9.62 21.76 -49.06
C ARG A 638 -10.29 21.39 -50.38
N ARG A 639 -9.99 22.12 -51.46
CA ARG A 639 -10.59 21.97 -52.81
C ARG A 639 -10.14 20.69 -53.55
N HIS A 640 -10.15 19.54 -52.88
CA HIS A 640 -9.82 18.25 -53.47
C HIS A 640 -11.06 17.38 -53.57
N THR A 641 -11.21 16.65 -54.67
CA THR A 641 -12.24 15.63 -54.81
C THR A 641 -12.00 14.45 -53.86
N VAL A 642 -13.02 13.62 -53.59
CA VAL A 642 -12.84 12.42 -52.74
C VAL A 642 -11.84 11.45 -53.40
N ALA A 643 -11.88 11.35 -54.74
CA ALA A 643 -10.94 10.55 -55.51
C ALA A 643 -9.48 11.04 -55.36
N GLU A 644 -9.23 12.34 -55.49
CA GLU A 644 -7.90 12.92 -55.24
C GLU A 644 -7.40 12.68 -53.81
N ASN A 645 -8.28 12.82 -52.81
CA ASN A 645 -7.91 12.56 -51.41
C ASN A 645 -7.57 11.08 -51.15
N VAL A 646 -8.25 10.16 -51.84
CA VAL A 646 -7.97 8.73 -51.76
C VAL A 646 -6.66 8.39 -52.47
N ALA A 647 -6.44 8.90 -53.68
CA ALA A 647 -5.20 8.74 -54.43
C ALA A 647 -4.00 9.27 -53.63
N MET A 648 -4.10 10.50 -53.11
CA MET A 648 -3.03 11.10 -52.30
C MET A 648 -2.76 10.31 -51.00
N LYS A 649 -3.78 9.66 -50.42
CA LYS A 649 -3.60 8.78 -49.26
C LYS A 649 -2.91 7.48 -49.64
N LEU A 650 -3.27 6.87 -50.76
CA LEU A 650 -2.64 5.67 -51.31
C LEU A 650 -1.16 5.95 -51.62
N ASP A 651 -0.87 7.03 -52.34
CA ASP A 651 0.51 7.44 -52.67
C ASP A 651 1.35 7.67 -51.40
N ARG A 652 0.77 8.30 -50.37
CA ARG A 652 1.44 8.47 -49.06
C ARG A 652 1.67 7.14 -48.33
N GLN A 653 0.77 6.18 -48.48
CA GLN A 653 0.94 4.85 -47.91
C GLN A 653 2.05 4.09 -48.63
N GLU A 654 2.04 4.09 -49.97
CA GLU A 654 3.09 3.51 -50.79
C GLU A 654 4.45 4.15 -50.51
N GLN A 655 4.53 5.49 -50.42
CA GLN A 655 5.76 6.18 -50.01
C GLN A 655 6.24 5.75 -48.62
N LYS A 656 5.34 5.60 -47.64
CA LYS A 656 5.71 5.12 -46.30
C LYS A 656 6.20 3.68 -46.32
N GLU A 657 5.63 2.83 -47.17
CA GLU A 657 6.07 1.44 -47.34
C GLU A 657 7.43 1.36 -48.06
N LEU A 658 7.65 2.19 -49.07
CA LEU A 658 8.95 2.35 -49.74
C LEU A 658 10.02 2.88 -48.78
N LEU A 659 9.68 3.84 -47.92
CA LEU A 659 10.60 4.34 -46.89
C LEU A 659 10.88 3.28 -45.82
N ARG A 660 9.88 2.48 -45.42
CA ARG A 660 10.06 1.37 -44.48
C ARG A 660 10.95 0.27 -45.06
N SER A 661 10.75 -0.09 -46.33
CA SER A 661 11.55 -1.12 -47.00
C SER A 661 13.00 -0.69 -47.26
N ARG A 662 13.27 0.61 -47.42
CA ARG A 662 14.62 1.17 -47.53
C ARG A 662 15.38 1.32 -46.21
N GLY A 663 14.72 1.19 -45.06
CA GLY A 663 15.36 1.31 -43.75
C GLY A 663 16.29 0.12 -43.45
N ARG A 664 17.51 0.38 -42.97
CA ARG A 664 18.55 -0.63 -42.65
C ARG A 664 18.11 -1.78 -41.72
N ASN A 665 17.00 -1.63 -40.99
CA ASN A 665 16.44 -2.63 -40.06
C ASN A 665 15.11 -3.25 -40.52
N TYR A 666 14.75 -3.13 -41.81
CA TYR A 666 13.53 -3.75 -42.34
C TYR A 666 13.71 -5.26 -42.46
N LYS A 667 12.99 -6.02 -41.62
CA LYS A 667 12.81 -7.46 -41.81
C LYS A 667 11.53 -7.67 -42.64
N PRO A 668 11.62 -8.24 -43.87
CA PRO A 668 10.42 -8.61 -44.61
C PRO A 668 9.59 -9.57 -43.76
N LYS A 669 8.25 -9.41 -43.80
CA LYS A 669 7.36 -10.35 -43.12
C LYS A 669 7.63 -11.75 -43.69
N PRO A 670 7.71 -12.79 -42.85
CA PRO A 670 7.88 -14.16 -43.34
C PRO A 670 6.73 -14.50 -44.31
N PRO A 671 6.99 -15.29 -45.37
CA PRO A 671 5.94 -15.75 -46.26
C PRO A 671 4.87 -16.49 -45.45
N LEU A 672 3.61 -16.11 -45.66
CA LEU A 672 2.46 -16.72 -45.02
C LEU A 672 2.37 -18.18 -45.45
N THR A 673 2.05 -19.06 -44.50
CA THR A 673 1.78 -20.48 -44.77
C THR A 673 0.57 -20.59 -45.72
N ASP A 674 0.46 -21.62 -46.56
CA ASP A 674 -0.64 -21.76 -47.52
C ASP A 674 -2.03 -21.67 -46.86
N GLU A 675 -2.18 -22.22 -45.65
CA GLU A 675 -3.39 -22.07 -44.83
C GLU A 675 -3.67 -20.61 -44.44
N GLU A 676 -2.64 -19.86 -44.08
CA GLU A 676 -2.75 -18.45 -43.70
C GLU A 676 -3.07 -17.57 -44.91
N GLN A 677 -2.53 -17.91 -46.09
CA GLN A 677 -2.84 -17.25 -47.36
C GLN A 677 -4.30 -17.46 -47.75
N HIS A 678 -4.79 -18.70 -47.64
CA HIS A 678 -6.19 -19.03 -47.90
C HIS A 678 -7.13 -18.29 -46.93
N ALA A 679 -6.79 -18.27 -45.63
CA ALA A 679 -7.56 -17.54 -44.62
C ALA A 679 -7.54 -16.01 -44.83
N ASP A 680 -6.44 -15.45 -45.35
CA ASP A 680 -6.35 -14.02 -45.68
C ASP A 680 -7.12 -13.67 -46.96
N TYR A 681 -7.17 -14.58 -47.94
CA TYR A 681 -8.03 -14.45 -49.12
C TYR A 681 -9.52 -14.42 -48.73
N LEU A 682 -9.98 -15.38 -47.93
CA LEU A 682 -11.36 -15.43 -47.44
C LEU A 682 -11.73 -14.17 -46.65
N ARG A 683 -10.83 -13.67 -45.80
CA ARG A 683 -11.02 -12.42 -45.06
C ARG A 683 -11.19 -11.21 -45.98
N ARG A 684 -10.43 -11.14 -47.08
CA ARG A 684 -10.56 -10.06 -48.08
C ARG A 684 -11.91 -10.12 -48.78
N VAL A 685 -12.34 -11.31 -49.19
CA VAL A 685 -13.65 -11.52 -49.82
C VAL A 685 -14.80 -11.16 -48.87
N HIS A 686 -14.75 -11.58 -47.61
CA HIS A 686 -15.78 -11.23 -46.64
C HIS A 686 -15.83 -9.71 -46.37
N ARG A 687 -14.67 -9.06 -46.28
CA ARG A 687 -14.59 -7.59 -46.17
C ARG A 687 -15.13 -6.87 -47.40
N SER A 688 -14.87 -7.34 -48.62
CA SER A 688 -15.43 -6.71 -49.82
C SER A 688 -16.94 -6.83 -49.85
N ILE A 689 -17.50 -7.99 -49.48
CA ILE A 689 -18.95 -8.21 -49.42
C ILE A 689 -19.60 -7.30 -48.35
N SER A 690 -19.02 -7.21 -47.17
CA SER A 690 -19.53 -6.33 -46.10
C SER A 690 -19.44 -4.84 -46.48
N LEU A 691 -18.36 -4.42 -47.17
CA LEU A 691 -18.23 -3.05 -47.70
C LEU A 691 -19.27 -2.76 -48.79
N GLU A 692 -19.55 -3.72 -49.67
CA GLU A 692 -20.61 -3.62 -50.67
C GLU A 692 -21.98 -3.38 -50.00
N ALA A 693 -22.31 -4.17 -48.97
CA ALA A 693 -23.54 -4.00 -48.20
C ALA A 693 -23.61 -2.61 -47.52
N VAL A 694 -22.49 -2.11 -46.98
CA VAL A 694 -22.43 -0.74 -46.41
C VAL A 694 -22.70 0.31 -47.48
N LEU A 695 -22.08 0.18 -48.66
CA LEU A 695 -22.27 1.11 -49.78
C LEU A 695 -23.71 1.09 -50.29
N GLN A 696 -24.33 -0.08 -50.42
CA GLN A 696 -25.74 -0.22 -50.83
C GLN A 696 -26.67 0.51 -49.85
N VAL A 697 -26.50 0.33 -48.53
CA VAL A 697 -27.33 1.02 -47.52
C VAL A 697 -27.04 2.53 -47.51
N GLN A 698 -25.81 2.95 -47.76
CA GLN A 698 -25.47 4.38 -47.91
C GLN A 698 -26.14 5.01 -49.12
N LEU A 699 -26.14 4.31 -50.25
CA LEU A 699 -26.76 4.75 -51.50
C LEU A 699 -28.29 4.79 -51.34
N GLU A 700 -28.89 3.81 -50.66
CA GLU A 700 -30.31 3.81 -50.32
C GLU A 700 -30.69 4.98 -49.41
N LEU A 701 -29.89 5.27 -48.38
CA LEU A 701 -30.07 6.46 -47.54
C LEU A 701 -29.99 7.75 -48.35
N LEU A 702 -29.00 7.87 -49.24
CA LEU A 702 -28.78 9.06 -50.07
C LEU A 702 -29.91 9.24 -51.09
N LYS A 703 -30.37 8.15 -51.72
CA LYS A 703 -31.53 8.13 -52.62
C LYS A 703 -32.78 8.63 -51.92
N ARG A 704 -33.04 8.15 -50.70
CA ARG A 704 -34.21 8.57 -49.90
C ARG A 704 -34.09 9.99 -49.36
N TYR A 705 -32.88 10.49 -49.09
CA TYR A 705 -32.64 11.89 -48.75
C TYR A 705 -32.87 12.85 -49.91
N LEU A 706 -32.62 12.41 -51.16
CA LEU A 706 -32.82 13.23 -52.36
C LEU A 706 -34.24 13.15 -52.93
N LEU A 707 -34.90 11.99 -52.82
CA LEU A 707 -36.13 11.67 -53.56
C LEU A 707 -37.33 11.30 -52.67
N GLY A 708 -37.17 11.23 -51.34
CA GLY A 708 -38.23 10.78 -50.44
C GLY A 708 -38.85 11.90 -49.60
N ASP A 709 -40.06 11.65 -49.09
CA ASP A 709 -40.79 12.56 -48.17
C ASP A 709 -40.12 12.61 -46.78
N GLU A 710 -40.63 13.43 -45.85
CA GLU A 710 -40.08 13.57 -44.48
C GLU A 710 -39.93 12.22 -43.71
N TYR A 711 -40.68 11.19 -44.12
CA TYR A 711 -40.64 9.84 -43.54
C TYR A 711 -39.78 8.83 -44.33
N GLY A 712 -39.22 9.22 -45.48
CA GLY A 712 -38.28 8.42 -46.28
C GLY A 712 -38.91 7.45 -47.29
N ASN A 713 -40.20 7.64 -47.61
CA ASN A 713 -40.89 6.91 -48.66
C ASN A 713 -40.57 7.52 -50.02
N VAL A 714 -40.20 6.68 -50.99
CA VAL A 714 -39.96 7.09 -52.38
C VAL A 714 -41.16 6.62 -53.20
N PRO A 715 -41.75 7.44 -54.07
CA PRO A 715 -42.84 6.99 -54.93
C PRO A 715 -42.37 5.83 -55.79
N THR A 716 -43.08 4.69 -55.71
CA THR A 716 -42.88 3.57 -56.63
C THR A 716 -43.34 4.00 -58.02
N PRO A 717 -42.56 3.73 -59.09
CA PRO A 717 -43.07 3.90 -60.45
C PRO A 717 -44.28 2.98 -60.65
N PRO A 718 -45.29 3.37 -61.45
CA PRO A 718 -46.44 2.53 -61.74
C PRO A 718 -45.99 1.20 -62.33
N GLU A 719 -46.54 0.11 -61.80
CA GLU A 719 -46.27 -1.26 -62.22
C GLU A 719 -46.49 -1.43 -63.73
N SER A 720 -45.46 -1.86 -64.43
CA SER A 720 -45.62 -2.62 -65.67
C SER A 720 -45.61 -4.09 -65.30
N ASP A 721 -46.75 -4.76 -65.48
CA ASP A 721 -46.95 -6.20 -65.31
C ASP A 721 -45.88 -7.02 -66.02
N VAL A 722 -44.93 -7.61 -65.29
CA VAL A 722 -44.24 -8.85 -65.71
C VAL A 722 -43.83 -9.68 -64.48
N ASP A 723 -44.59 -10.76 -64.30
CA ASP A 723 -44.32 -12.06 -63.70
C ASP A 723 -43.58 -12.22 -62.35
N SER A 724 -44.32 -12.90 -61.47
CA SER A 724 -43.93 -13.52 -60.21
C SER A 724 -42.77 -14.52 -60.32
N VAL A 725 -41.76 -14.36 -59.47
CA VAL A 725 -40.86 -15.45 -59.04
C VAL A 725 -40.90 -15.55 -57.51
N PRO A 726 -41.17 -16.73 -56.92
CA PRO A 726 -41.40 -16.85 -55.48
C PRO A 726 -40.07 -16.86 -54.72
N VAL A 727 -39.88 -15.86 -53.86
CA VAL A 727 -38.79 -15.86 -52.88
C VAL A 727 -39.16 -16.80 -51.72
N LYS A 728 -38.52 -17.97 -51.68
CA LYS A 728 -38.52 -18.87 -50.51
C LYS A 728 -38.03 -18.11 -49.28
N ARG A 729 -38.93 -17.92 -48.30
CA ARG A 729 -38.58 -17.61 -46.92
C ARG A 729 -37.82 -18.80 -46.33
N ARG A 730 -36.55 -18.63 -45.99
CA ARG A 730 -35.87 -19.48 -45.00
C ARG A 730 -36.14 -18.89 -43.62
N GLN A 731 -36.70 -19.74 -42.75
CA GLN A 731 -36.83 -19.53 -41.30
C GLN A 731 -35.47 -19.48 -40.63
#